data_AF-A0A3N0GIX7-F1
#
_entry.id   AF-A0A3N0GIX7-F1
#
_cell.length_a   1.000
_cell.length_b   1.000
_cell.length_c   1.000
_cell.angle_alpha   90.00
_cell.angle_beta   90.00
_cell.angle_gamma   90.00
#
_symmetry.space_group_name_H-M   'P 1'
#
loop_
_entity.id
_entity.type
_entity.pdbx_description
1 polymer ?
#
loop_
_entity_poly.entity_id
_entity_poly.type
_entity_poly.pdbx_seq_one_letter_code
_entity_poly.pdbx_strand_id
1 'polypeptide(L)'
;MAVSNRDRIGKLFEVIAPALDDYISSVIGAVDAAVGANWVQLVAAKDGHAGKVYDPLDPQVQLRMLTESSITNNVKPRWYPFSDTLGRVGEAFATELKNARNTWAHNGSFTDDDAYRALDTAERLMTLLGKPAEADQVRSIRLNLRRVTADRDDKKVLKAAVDNPEATGGLKPWREVLQPHDDVATGNFHASEFAADLYKVATGGEVDSDYADPVEFFKRTYLTEGLGDLIGRAVRRLAGDDNASPVINLQTNFGGGKTHSMLSLWHVAAGLPVGNFPQETQELLLASGYKGTKVNRVAIVGNHFSPSGVIKEDGTQVNTIWGELAWQLGGPEGYALVAKADGDRTHPGDALHDLLKKYAPAVILIDEWVAYARSLVGRDDLAGGTFDDQFTFAQSLTEASKGTSGVLLAISIPASESGDDSQIAVGNAEEVGGANGLEALKRLQNVVRRVADQWRPASSDEAYHIVKQRLFKQPDAAGLASIGATAKAYVEMYRKYTDDFPREVRDAAYEDRIKRTYPIHPEMFDTLYEEWSSLERFQRTRGVLRLMSTVIHALWTGEDASPLIMPGSIPLATANVNAELTQYLQDSWKTIIDADVDGPNSEPGRIDKEKPLFGQRALTKRLARTVFFGAAPTIAPGSTHKGIGTQRVFLGTAVPGDVPGNFHAALTQLGDRATYFYSGSGKYWYDLQPNITRTAKDQAERLHKEDVWAEIVRRLQGQGRTRGDFAGVHVCPESNADIPDTDEARLVILHPKVAHKAKTDSEAKAFAQKATEHRGSANRTNRNTVVYLAADEARLEELNSATRDYLGWKHVLDNEADLDLTQNQKNQAAQRRDQADQTVTARLLQSFTWALVPTQPDPGAPFLIRETKVEGQSESLAERVSRRLGNDGDLSTRQAAATIRLAINKVPQIWKDGHVALGTLWSLYAQYPYMPRLRDRKVLNEGIVDMPMIWQTDAFALATGYDEGTGRYVGLWHPTTDGKSLPPTTTDTLLLVKPNVASKQIEAESAPKTSPEEQLAALVEQQGGPVSHDPSAPKVDIVFTKPKTRFYGVKTLNSDKIAMDFKNIADEVIANLRADEGTELTVRIEIEATNTTGFEDGKVRTVSENAKTLKFDQSGFEES
;
A
#
# COMPACT_ATOMS: atom_id res chain seq x y z
N MET A 1 -20.46 9.53 -44.80
CA MET A 1 -21.59 9.14 -43.93
C MET A 1 -21.35 7.73 -43.43
N ALA A 2 -21.55 7.47 -42.14
CA ALA A 2 -21.38 6.12 -41.58
C ALA A 2 -22.50 5.21 -42.10
N VAL A 3 -22.13 4.04 -42.64
CA VAL A 3 -23.09 3.05 -43.17
C VAL A 3 -23.81 2.39 -42.00
N SER A 4 -25.14 2.48 -41.93
CA SER A 4 -25.91 1.88 -40.84
C SER A 4 -25.99 0.35 -40.98
N ASN A 5 -26.27 -0.37 -39.89
CA ASN A 5 -26.47 -1.82 -39.94
C ASN A 5 -27.61 -2.20 -40.90
N ARG A 6 -28.65 -1.37 -40.99
CA ARG A 6 -29.73 -1.53 -41.95
C ARG A 6 -29.25 -1.40 -43.40
N ASP A 7 -28.38 -0.44 -43.69
CA ASP A 7 -27.82 -0.26 -45.04
C ASP A 7 -26.92 -1.44 -45.43
N ARG A 8 -26.17 -2.00 -44.47
CA ARG A 8 -25.38 -3.22 -44.68
C ARG A 8 -26.25 -4.41 -45.05
N ILE A 9 -27.40 -4.56 -44.39
CA ILE A 9 -28.38 -5.61 -44.70
C ILE A 9 -29.04 -5.37 -46.06
N GLY A 10 -29.34 -4.12 -46.42
CA GLY A 10 -29.78 -3.78 -47.77
C GLY A 10 -28.77 -4.22 -48.83
N LYS A 11 -27.50 -3.87 -48.63
CA LYS A 11 -26.41 -4.25 -49.53
C LYS A 11 -26.19 -5.77 -49.61
N LEU A 12 -26.38 -6.49 -48.49
CA LEU A 12 -26.38 -7.95 -48.49
C LEU A 12 -27.44 -8.51 -49.44
N PHE A 13 -28.65 -7.97 -49.41
CA PHE A 13 -29.74 -8.44 -50.28
C PHE A 13 -29.49 -8.11 -51.75
N GLU A 14 -28.91 -6.95 -52.05
CA GLU A 14 -28.47 -6.58 -53.40
C GLU A 14 -27.42 -7.55 -53.95
N VAL A 15 -26.47 -8.00 -53.11
CA VAL A 15 -25.39 -8.92 -53.51
C VAL A 15 -25.93 -10.33 -53.77
N ILE A 16 -26.81 -10.86 -52.93
CA ILE A 16 -27.26 -12.26 -53.06
C ILE A 16 -28.40 -12.44 -54.08
N ALA A 17 -29.17 -11.39 -54.40
CA ALA A 17 -30.35 -11.52 -55.25
C ALA A 17 -30.04 -12.09 -56.65
N PRO A 18 -29.06 -11.63 -57.42
CA PRO A 18 -28.76 -12.22 -58.73
C PRO A 18 -28.36 -13.70 -58.64
N ALA A 19 -27.55 -14.05 -57.62
CA ALA A 19 -27.10 -15.42 -57.42
C ALA A 19 -28.24 -16.38 -57.03
N LEU A 20 -29.21 -15.89 -56.25
CA LEU A 20 -30.41 -16.64 -55.90
C LEU A 20 -31.32 -16.86 -57.11
N ASP A 21 -31.49 -15.84 -57.97
CA ASP A 21 -32.30 -15.97 -59.19
C ASP A 21 -31.72 -17.01 -60.15
N ASP A 22 -30.41 -16.95 -60.42
CA ASP A 22 -29.69 -17.95 -61.21
C ASP A 22 -29.92 -19.37 -60.70
N TYR A 23 -29.78 -19.55 -59.38
CA TYR A 23 -29.93 -20.85 -58.74
C TYR A 23 -31.37 -21.37 -58.83
N ILE A 24 -32.35 -20.53 -58.51
CA ILE A 24 -33.77 -20.88 -58.56
C ILE A 24 -34.18 -21.23 -60.00
N SER A 25 -33.79 -20.40 -60.97
CA SER A 25 -34.05 -20.62 -62.38
C SER A 25 -33.44 -21.92 -62.90
N SER A 26 -32.22 -22.25 -62.48
CA SER A 26 -31.53 -23.51 -62.83
C SER A 26 -32.23 -24.74 -62.26
N VAL A 27 -32.56 -24.72 -60.97
CA VAL A 27 -33.19 -25.87 -60.28
C VAL A 27 -34.60 -26.14 -60.81
N ILE A 28 -35.38 -25.09 -61.08
CA ILE A 28 -36.72 -25.23 -61.68
C ILE A 28 -36.63 -25.59 -63.17
N GLY A 29 -35.67 -24.98 -63.89
CA GLY A 29 -35.39 -25.24 -65.30
C GLY A 29 -34.98 -26.69 -65.60
N ALA A 30 -34.36 -27.37 -64.63
CA ALA A 30 -34.04 -28.80 -64.74
C ALA A 30 -35.30 -29.69 -64.87
N VAL A 31 -36.47 -29.20 -64.48
CA VAL A 31 -37.76 -29.89 -64.64
C VAL A 31 -38.49 -29.39 -65.89
N ASP A 32 -38.54 -28.07 -66.08
CA ASP A 32 -39.14 -27.42 -67.25
C ASP A 32 -38.45 -26.07 -67.51
N ALA A 33 -37.78 -25.95 -68.66
CA ALA A 33 -37.03 -24.76 -69.03
C ALA A 33 -37.90 -23.50 -69.19
N ALA A 34 -39.15 -23.63 -69.64
CA ALA A 34 -40.06 -22.50 -69.80
C ALA A 34 -40.56 -22.00 -68.43
N VAL A 35 -40.76 -22.92 -67.48
CA VAL A 35 -41.13 -22.60 -66.10
C VAL A 35 -39.93 -22.04 -65.33
N GLY A 36 -38.72 -22.55 -65.56
CA GLY A 36 -37.49 -22.02 -64.96
C GLY A 36 -37.22 -20.58 -65.36
N ALA A 37 -37.40 -20.24 -66.65
CA ALA A 37 -37.23 -18.87 -67.16
C ALA A 37 -38.24 -17.86 -66.59
N ASN A 38 -39.36 -18.32 -66.01
CA ASN A 38 -40.41 -17.49 -65.43
C ASN A 38 -40.88 -18.02 -64.07
N TRP A 39 -39.96 -18.51 -63.23
CA TRP A 39 -40.30 -19.22 -61.98
C TRP A 39 -41.14 -18.37 -61.02
N VAL A 40 -41.06 -17.04 -61.11
CA VAL A 40 -41.87 -16.09 -60.33
C VAL A 40 -43.39 -16.27 -60.55
N GLN A 41 -43.81 -16.81 -61.70
CA GLN A 41 -45.21 -17.15 -61.96
C GLN A 41 -45.75 -18.22 -61.02
N LEU A 42 -44.88 -19.12 -60.50
CA LEU A 42 -45.26 -20.12 -59.52
C LEU A 42 -45.67 -19.45 -58.19
N VAL A 43 -44.93 -18.41 -57.78
CA VAL A 43 -45.25 -17.62 -56.60
C VAL A 43 -46.53 -16.81 -56.82
N ALA A 44 -46.68 -16.20 -58.00
CA ALA A 44 -47.89 -15.44 -58.37
C ALA A 44 -49.15 -16.31 -58.39
N ALA A 45 -49.05 -17.53 -58.95
CA ALA A 45 -50.15 -18.49 -59.02
C ALA A 45 -50.62 -18.93 -57.63
N LYS A 46 -49.67 -19.13 -56.69
CA LYS A 46 -50.01 -19.42 -55.29
C LYS A 46 -50.72 -18.24 -54.62
N ASP A 47 -50.19 -17.02 -54.80
CA ASP A 47 -50.70 -15.86 -54.10
C ASP A 47 -52.09 -15.43 -54.62
N GLY A 48 -52.41 -15.66 -55.90
CA GLY A 48 -53.76 -15.41 -56.45
C GLY A 48 -54.18 -13.93 -56.52
N HIS A 49 -53.24 -12.99 -56.39
CA HIS A 49 -53.50 -11.56 -56.38
C HIS A 49 -53.42 -10.95 -57.79
N ALA A 50 -54.57 -10.63 -58.40
CA ALA A 50 -54.61 -9.95 -59.69
C ALA A 50 -53.98 -8.55 -59.59
N GLY A 51 -52.95 -8.28 -60.41
CA GLY A 51 -52.29 -6.96 -60.54
C GLY A 51 -51.01 -6.75 -59.73
N LYS A 52 -50.54 -7.74 -58.96
CA LYS A 52 -49.25 -7.65 -58.24
C LYS A 52 -48.09 -8.05 -59.16
N VAL A 53 -47.04 -7.21 -59.21
CA VAL A 53 -45.82 -7.48 -59.97
C VAL A 53 -44.86 -8.30 -59.10
N TYR A 54 -44.32 -9.37 -59.66
CA TYR A 54 -43.32 -10.22 -59.02
C TYR A 54 -42.00 -10.07 -59.76
N ASP A 55 -40.97 -9.62 -59.04
CA ASP A 55 -39.63 -9.42 -59.57
C ASP A 55 -38.75 -10.63 -59.20
N PRO A 56 -38.06 -11.27 -60.16
CA PRO A 56 -37.13 -12.37 -59.87
C PRO A 56 -35.97 -11.93 -58.97
N LEU A 57 -35.64 -10.65 -58.89
CA LEU A 57 -34.60 -10.09 -58.02
C LEU A 57 -35.14 -9.59 -56.67
N ASP A 58 -36.43 -9.74 -56.35
CA ASP A 58 -36.95 -9.44 -55.01
C ASP A 58 -36.55 -10.57 -54.03
N PRO A 59 -35.68 -10.30 -53.03
CA PRO A 59 -35.25 -11.32 -52.08
C PRO A 59 -36.40 -11.97 -51.32
N GLN A 60 -37.55 -11.30 -51.14
CA GLN A 60 -38.71 -11.95 -50.54
C GLN A 60 -39.26 -13.06 -51.42
N VAL A 61 -39.38 -12.80 -52.72
CA VAL A 61 -39.94 -13.75 -53.68
C VAL A 61 -39.00 -14.95 -53.78
N GLN A 62 -37.69 -14.69 -53.83
CA GLN A 62 -36.64 -15.72 -53.84
C GLN A 62 -36.62 -16.57 -52.57
N LEU A 63 -36.54 -15.94 -51.39
CA LEU A 63 -36.47 -16.66 -50.12
C LEU A 63 -37.78 -17.39 -49.79
N ARG A 64 -38.94 -16.89 -50.27
CA ARG A 64 -40.20 -17.64 -50.22
C ARG A 64 -40.16 -18.86 -51.14
N MET A 65 -39.64 -18.73 -52.35
CA MET A 65 -39.51 -19.86 -53.28
C MET A 65 -38.66 -20.99 -52.69
N LEU A 66 -37.58 -20.64 -51.97
CA LEU A 66 -36.70 -21.60 -51.31
C LEU A 66 -37.27 -22.24 -50.03
N THR A 67 -38.26 -21.61 -49.38
CA THR A 67 -38.74 -22.04 -48.03
C THR A 67 -40.19 -22.50 -48.00
N GLU A 68 -41.04 -22.05 -48.93
CA GLU A 68 -42.47 -22.34 -48.93
C GLU A 68 -42.81 -23.47 -49.91
N SER A 69 -42.76 -24.69 -49.40
CA SER A 69 -43.06 -25.92 -50.15
C SER A 69 -44.47 -25.98 -50.79
N SER A 70 -45.41 -25.16 -50.32
CA SER A 70 -46.73 -25.01 -50.94
C SER A 70 -46.71 -24.32 -52.31
N ILE A 71 -45.67 -23.56 -52.64
CA ILE A 71 -45.54 -22.93 -53.97
C ILE A 71 -45.38 -24.01 -55.05
N THR A 72 -44.47 -24.96 -54.84
CA THR A 72 -44.18 -26.03 -55.80
C THR A 72 -45.22 -27.15 -55.74
N ASN A 73 -45.77 -27.45 -54.55
CA ASN A 73 -46.78 -28.50 -54.37
C ASN A 73 -48.13 -28.18 -55.06
N ASN A 74 -48.47 -26.89 -55.23
CA ASN A 74 -49.67 -26.47 -55.96
C ASN A 74 -49.56 -26.71 -57.48
N VAL A 75 -48.34 -26.82 -58.00
CA VAL A 75 -48.08 -27.06 -59.43
C VAL A 75 -47.95 -28.56 -59.71
N LYS A 76 -47.22 -29.27 -58.84
CA LYS A 76 -47.07 -30.73 -58.91
C LYS A 76 -47.08 -31.32 -57.49
N PRO A 77 -48.05 -32.19 -57.15
CA PRO A 77 -48.09 -32.82 -55.84
C PRO A 77 -46.78 -33.54 -55.50
N ARG A 78 -46.26 -33.33 -54.28
CA ARG A 78 -44.99 -33.89 -53.75
C ARG A 78 -43.73 -33.45 -54.51
N TRP A 79 -43.74 -32.27 -55.12
CA TRP A 79 -42.56 -31.70 -55.78
C TRP A 79 -41.85 -30.70 -54.86
N TYR A 80 -40.65 -31.05 -54.40
CA TYR A 80 -39.82 -30.24 -53.48
C TYR A 80 -38.41 -30.04 -54.07
N PRO A 81 -38.30 -29.31 -55.20
CA PRO A 81 -37.07 -29.25 -55.98
C PRO A 81 -35.85 -28.74 -55.19
N PHE A 82 -36.06 -27.85 -54.22
CA PHE A 82 -34.98 -27.29 -53.40
C PHE A 82 -34.62 -28.16 -52.19
N SER A 83 -35.50 -29.02 -51.70
CA SER A 83 -35.18 -29.88 -50.55
C SER A 83 -34.09 -30.90 -50.91
N ASP A 84 -34.05 -31.34 -52.17
CA ASP A 84 -33.05 -32.28 -52.68
C ASP A 84 -31.71 -31.59 -53.02
N THR A 85 -31.73 -30.33 -53.45
CA THR A 85 -30.52 -29.60 -53.90
C THR A 85 -29.92 -28.69 -52.83
N LEU A 86 -30.73 -28.09 -51.96
CA LEU A 86 -30.33 -27.16 -50.89
C LEU A 86 -30.15 -27.87 -49.54
N GLY A 87 -30.92 -28.95 -49.31
CA GLY A 87 -30.94 -29.68 -48.05
C GLY A 87 -31.49 -28.87 -46.86
N ARG A 88 -31.69 -29.55 -45.72
CA ARG A 88 -32.27 -28.93 -44.50
C ARG A 88 -31.48 -27.74 -43.96
N VAL A 89 -30.16 -27.75 -44.12
CA VAL A 89 -29.27 -26.69 -43.62
C VAL A 89 -29.47 -25.40 -44.41
N GLY A 90 -29.53 -25.47 -45.75
CA GLY A 90 -29.75 -24.28 -46.56
C GLY A 90 -31.19 -23.75 -46.46
N GLU A 91 -32.19 -24.62 -46.25
CA GLU A 91 -33.56 -24.20 -45.93
C GLU A 91 -33.61 -23.38 -44.63
N ALA A 92 -32.84 -23.78 -43.61
CA ALA A 92 -32.73 -23.05 -42.35
C ALA A 92 -32.09 -21.66 -42.57
N PHE A 93 -31.00 -21.58 -43.34
CA PHE A 93 -30.37 -20.30 -43.69
C PHE A 93 -31.31 -19.38 -44.48
N ALA A 94 -32.01 -19.91 -45.49
CA ALA A 94 -33.00 -19.15 -46.25
C ALA A 94 -34.16 -18.64 -45.37
N THR A 95 -34.60 -19.45 -44.40
CA THR A 95 -35.64 -19.05 -43.44
C THR A 95 -35.17 -17.91 -42.54
N GLU A 96 -33.95 -17.98 -42.04
CA GLU A 96 -33.38 -16.93 -41.21
C GLU A 96 -33.19 -15.62 -42.00
N LEU A 97 -32.70 -15.69 -43.24
CA LEU A 97 -32.61 -14.52 -44.12
C LEU A 97 -33.97 -13.96 -44.49
N LYS A 98 -35.01 -14.79 -44.64
CA LYS A 98 -36.40 -14.33 -44.86
C LYS A 98 -36.88 -13.50 -43.68
N ASN A 99 -36.58 -13.91 -42.46
CA ASN A 99 -36.90 -13.13 -41.26
C ASN A 99 -36.12 -11.81 -41.23
N ALA A 100 -34.82 -11.83 -41.53
CA ALA A 100 -34.01 -10.62 -41.65
C ALA A 100 -34.56 -9.66 -42.74
N ARG A 101 -34.98 -10.19 -43.90
CA ARG A 101 -35.61 -9.42 -44.98
C ARG A 101 -36.91 -8.79 -44.49
N ASN A 102 -37.78 -9.53 -43.82
CA ASN A 102 -39.03 -8.99 -43.27
C ASN A 102 -38.77 -7.82 -42.30
N THR A 103 -37.83 -7.98 -41.37
CA THR A 103 -37.42 -6.91 -40.45
C THR A 103 -36.89 -5.69 -41.21
N TRP A 104 -36.04 -5.92 -42.21
CA TRP A 104 -35.52 -4.84 -43.07
C TRP A 104 -36.64 -4.14 -43.85
N ALA A 105 -37.56 -4.86 -44.48
CA ALA A 105 -38.66 -4.26 -45.25
C ALA A 105 -39.64 -3.43 -44.39
N HIS A 106 -39.79 -3.75 -43.10
CA HIS A 106 -40.66 -3.02 -42.16
C HIS A 106 -39.96 -1.87 -41.40
N ASN A 107 -38.84 -1.34 -41.92
CA ASN A 107 -38.07 -0.29 -41.25
C ASN A 107 -37.54 -0.66 -39.85
N GLY A 108 -37.38 -1.96 -39.56
CA GLY A 108 -36.79 -2.43 -38.31
C GLY A 108 -35.30 -2.06 -38.18
N SER A 109 -34.84 -1.94 -36.94
CA SER A 109 -33.43 -1.76 -36.58
C SER A 109 -32.73 -3.11 -36.42
N PHE A 110 -31.41 -3.11 -36.62
CA PHE A 110 -30.55 -4.29 -36.42
C PHE A 110 -29.48 -3.94 -35.40
N THR A 111 -29.34 -4.76 -34.36
CA THR A 111 -28.16 -4.72 -33.49
C THR A 111 -26.91 -5.17 -34.25
N ASP A 112 -25.73 -4.91 -33.70
CA ASP A 112 -24.47 -5.34 -34.30
C ASP A 112 -24.42 -6.88 -34.46
N ASP A 113 -24.93 -7.62 -33.46
CA ASP A 113 -25.05 -9.08 -33.48
C ASP A 113 -26.06 -9.58 -34.50
N ASP A 114 -27.24 -8.95 -34.60
CA ASP A 114 -28.28 -9.33 -35.58
C ASP A 114 -27.79 -9.15 -37.02
N ALA A 115 -27.11 -8.03 -37.28
CA ALA A 115 -26.56 -7.74 -38.60
C ALA A 115 -25.41 -8.69 -38.93
N TYR A 116 -24.51 -8.97 -37.98
CA TYR A 116 -23.43 -9.94 -38.15
C TYR A 116 -23.97 -11.33 -38.47
N ARG A 117 -24.99 -11.77 -37.72
CA ARG A 117 -25.63 -13.07 -37.91
C ARG A 117 -26.27 -13.20 -39.30
N ALA A 118 -27.03 -12.19 -39.74
CA ALA A 118 -27.63 -12.21 -41.07
C ALA A 118 -26.56 -12.27 -42.20
N LEU A 119 -25.45 -11.54 -42.03
CA LEU A 119 -24.31 -11.57 -42.96
C LEU A 119 -23.62 -12.95 -42.98
N ASP A 120 -23.37 -13.57 -41.82
CA ASP A 120 -22.79 -14.92 -41.72
C ASP A 120 -23.70 -15.97 -42.38
N THR A 121 -25.01 -15.88 -42.12
CA THR A 121 -26.01 -16.78 -42.70
C THR A 121 -26.07 -16.66 -44.23
N ALA A 122 -25.99 -15.44 -44.78
CA ALA A 122 -25.95 -15.23 -46.24
C ALA A 122 -24.63 -15.73 -46.87
N GLU A 123 -23.48 -15.50 -46.23
CA GLU A 123 -22.19 -16.02 -46.69
C GLU A 123 -22.21 -17.56 -46.77
N ARG A 124 -22.73 -18.23 -45.74
CA ARG A 124 -22.88 -19.69 -45.72
C ARG A 124 -23.85 -20.18 -46.78
N LEU A 125 -24.96 -19.47 -46.99
CA LEU A 125 -25.91 -19.81 -48.05
C LEU A 125 -25.26 -19.69 -49.43
N MET A 126 -24.57 -18.60 -49.74
CA MET A 126 -23.90 -18.43 -51.03
C MET A 126 -22.81 -19.49 -51.26
N THR A 127 -22.07 -19.84 -50.21
CA THR A 127 -21.09 -20.94 -50.26
C THR A 127 -21.76 -22.28 -50.58
N LEU A 128 -22.88 -22.58 -49.92
CA LEU A 128 -23.67 -23.80 -50.16
C LEU A 128 -24.19 -23.87 -51.62
N LEU A 129 -24.55 -22.72 -52.19
CA LEU A 129 -25.04 -22.60 -53.57
C LEU A 129 -23.91 -22.65 -54.63
N GLY A 130 -22.64 -22.79 -54.23
CA GLY A 130 -21.51 -22.77 -55.15
C GLY A 130 -21.24 -21.39 -55.76
N LYS A 131 -21.55 -20.31 -55.03
CA LYS A 131 -21.41 -18.90 -55.44
C LYS A 131 -20.34 -18.20 -54.60
N PRO A 132 -19.04 -18.52 -54.80
CA PRO A 132 -17.96 -18.04 -53.92
C PRO A 132 -17.69 -16.53 -54.05
N ALA A 133 -17.92 -15.93 -55.23
CA ALA A 133 -17.68 -14.50 -55.43
C ALA A 133 -18.65 -13.63 -54.61
N GLU A 134 -19.93 -14.00 -54.58
CA GLU A 134 -20.96 -13.34 -53.78
C GLU A 134 -20.76 -13.61 -52.29
N ALA A 135 -20.35 -14.83 -51.92
CA ALA A 135 -19.95 -15.16 -50.55
C ALA A 135 -18.80 -14.26 -50.07
N ASP A 136 -17.77 -14.03 -50.89
CA ASP A 136 -16.63 -13.15 -50.56
C ASP A 136 -17.05 -11.67 -50.43
N GLN A 137 -18.01 -11.20 -51.24
CA GLN A 137 -18.56 -9.86 -51.10
C GLN A 137 -19.32 -9.69 -49.78
N VAL A 138 -20.19 -10.65 -49.42
CA VAL A 138 -20.90 -10.65 -48.13
C VAL A 138 -19.92 -10.75 -46.97
N ARG A 139 -18.89 -11.59 -47.09
CA ARG A 139 -17.80 -11.73 -46.11
C ARG A 139 -17.07 -10.40 -45.90
N SER A 140 -16.82 -9.65 -46.96
CA SER A 140 -16.19 -8.32 -46.87
C SER A 140 -17.06 -7.32 -46.10
N ILE A 141 -18.38 -7.34 -46.30
CA ILE A 141 -19.33 -6.51 -45.53
C ILE A 141 -19.32 -6.92 -44.05
N ARG A 142 -19.28 -8.23 -43.76
CA ARG A 142 -19.23 -8.80 -42.41
C ARG A 142 -17.95 -8.44 -41.67
N LEU A 143 -16.79 -8.58 -42.31
CA LEU A 143 -15.48 -8.22 -41.74
C LEU A 143 -15.42 -6.71 -41.48
N ASN A 144 -15.98 -5.89 -42.36
CA ASN A 144 -16.06 -4.44 -42.14
C ASN A 144 -16.95 -4.09 -40.93
N LEU A 145 -18.10 -4.76 -40.75
CA LEU A 145 -18.94 -4.58 -39.56
C LEU A 145 -18.17 -4.93 -38.29
N ARG A 146 -17.50 -6.10 -38.26
CA ARG A 146 -16.70 -6.54 -37.10
C ARG A 146 -15.58 -5.57 -36.74
N ARG A 147 -14.91 -4.99 -37.74
CA ARG A 147 -13.88 -3.97 -37.52
C ARG A 147 -14.49 -2.71 -36.90
N VAL A 148 -15.58 -2.21 -37.47
CA VAL A 148 -16.26 -0.99 -36.96
C VAL A 148 -16.79 -1.18 -35.54
N THR A 149 -17.30 -2.37 -35.19
CA THR A 149 -17.76 -2.67 -33.83
C THR A 149 -16.60 -2.74 -32.85
N ALA A 150 -15.49 -3.39 -33.21
CA ALA A 150 -14.29 -3.42 -32.38
C ALA A 150 -13.74 -2.00 -32.14
N ASP A 151 -13.61 -1.20 -33.20
CA ASP A 151 -13.16 0.20 -33.09
C ASP A 151 -14.09 1.04 -32.19
N ARG A 152 -15.40 0.76 -32.19
CA ARG A 152 -16.39 1.45 -31.34
C ARG A 152 -16.25 1.05 -29.87
N ASP A 153 -16.04 -0.24 -29.60
CA ASP A 153 -15.86 -0.76 -28.25
C ASP A 153 -14.52 -0.27 -27.66
N ASP A 154 -13.44 -0.29 -28.45
CA ASP A 154 -12.14 0.26 -28.08
C ASP A 154 -12.25 1.76 -27.74
N LYS A 155 -12.95 2.54 -28.57
CA LYS A 155 -13.25 3.96 -28.27
C LYS A 155 -14.02 4.14 -26.98
N LYS A 156 -14.99 3.27 -26.69
CA LYS A 156 -15.79 3.34 -25.46
C LYS A 156 -14.93 3.04 -24.22
N VAL A 157 -14.03 2.07 -24.31
CA VAL A 157 -13.07 1.74 -23.25
C VAL A 157 -12.10 2.90 -23.03
N LEU A 158 -11.53 3.45 -24.10
CA LEU A 158 -10.63 4.61 -24.03
C LEU A 158 -11.34 5.84 -23.44
N LYS A 159 -12.57 6.13 -23.86
CA LYS A 159 -13.36 7.23 -23.30
C LYS A 159 -13.66 7.06 -21.81
N ALA A 160 -13.83 5.83 -21.32
CA ALA A 160 -13.98 5.56 -19.90
C ALA A 160 -12.64 5.69 -19.13
N ALA A 161 -11.51 5.41 -19.79
CA ALA A 161 -10.17 5.54 -19.21
C ALA A 161 -9.61 6.98 -19.25
N VAL A 162 -10.18 7.85 -20.09
CA VAL A 162 -9.83 9.28 -20.22
C VAL A 162 -10.84 10.11 -19.43
N ASP A 163 -10.56 10.25 -18.16
CA ASP A 163 -11.40 10.87 -17.11
C ASP A 163 -10.80 12.20 -16.61
N ASN A 164 -10.22 12.98 -17.54
CA ASN A 164 -9.63 14.28 -17.23
C ASN A 164 -10.69 15.39 -17.15
N PRO A 165 -10.47 16.43 -16.33
CA PRO A 165 -11.45 17.49 -16.14
C PRO A 165 -11.64 18.33 -17.40
N GLU A 166 -12.90 18.70 -17.65
CA GLU A 166 -13.26 19.66 -18.69
C GLU A 166 -12.61 21.03 -18.43
N ALA A 167 -12.27 21.69 -19.53
CA ALA A 167 -11.78 23.06 -19.54
C ALA A 167 -12.82 24.03 -18.92
N THR A 168 -12.38 24.88 -18.00
CA THR A 168 -13.24 25.87 -17.34
C THR A 168 -12.85 27.30 -17.76
N GLY A 169 -13.75 28.27 -17.56
CA GLY A 169 -13.45 29.69 -17.83
C GLY A 169 -13.31 30.06 -19.30
N GLY A 170 -13.94 29.31 -20.22
CA GLY A 170 -13.91 29.58 -21.66
C GLY A 170 -12.64 29.06 -22.37
N LEU A 171 -11.81 28.28 -21.68
CA LEU A 171 -10.71 27.55 -22.30
C LEU A 171 -11.25 26.43 -23.20
N LYS A 172 -10.56 26.16 -24.30
CA LYS A 172 -10.87 25.04 -25.21
C LYS A 172 -10.05 23.80 -24.83
N PRO A 173 -10.60 22.59 -25.02
CA PRO A 173 -9.81 21.37 -24.98
C PRO A 173 -8.64 21.44 -25.98
N TRP A 174 -7.49 20.86 -25.63
CA TRP A 174 -6.31 20.94 -26.51
C TRP A 174 -6.57 20.35 -27.89
N ARG A 175 -7.44 19.35 -27.96
CA ARG A 175 -7.84 18.65 -29.19
C ARG A 175 -8.54 19.57 -30.20
N GLU A 176 -9.20 20.62 -29.74
CA GLU A 176 -9.85 21.61 -30.59
C GLU A 176 -8.89 22.72 -31.04
N VAL A 177 -7.73 22.84 -30.39
CA VAL A 177 -6.74 23.89 -30.64
C VAL A 177 -5.62 23.37 -31.54
N LEU A 178 -5.14 22.15 -31.29
CA LEU A 178 -4.02 21.57 -32.03
C LEU A 178 -4.28 20.11 -32.37
N GLN A 179 -4.33 19.82 -33.68
CA GLN A 179 -4.54 18.47 -34.18
C GLN A 179 -3.20 17.71 -34.23
N PRO A 180 -3.14 16.45 -33.74
CA PRO A 180 -2.01 15.58 -34.01
C PRO A 180 -1.89 15.26 -35.51
N HIS A 181 -0.72 14.84 -35.95
CA HIS A 181 -0.56 14.29 -37.31
C HIS A 181 -1.38 13.00 -37.48
N ASP A 182 -1.69 12.66 -38.73
CA ASP A 182 -2.68 11.60 -39.03
C ASP A 182 -2.20 10.20 -38.61
N ASP A 183 -0.90 9.94 -38.64
CA ASP A 183 -0.23 8.75 -38.09
C ASP A 183 -0.49 8.58 -36.59
N VAL A 184 -0.25 9.63 -35.80
CA VAL A 184 -0.51 9.65 -34.35
C VAL A 184 -2.01 9.59 -34.05
N ALA A 185 -2.83 10.34 -34.80
CA ALA A 185 -4.27 10.38 -34.62
C ALA A 185 -4.93 9.01 -34.86
N THR A 186 -4.44 8.25 -35.85
CA THR A 186 -5.00 6.95 -36.24
C THR A 186 -4.39 5.76 -35.49
N GLY A 187 -3.25 5.95 -34.80
CA GLY A 187 -2.55 4.87 -34.11
C GLY A 187 -1.68 4.01 -35.02
N ASN A 188 -1.59 4.37 -36.31
CA ASN A 188 -0.78 3.68 -37.31
C ASN A 188 0.66 4.19 -37.31
N PHE A 189 1.27 4.36 -36.13
CA PHE A 189 2.68 4.70 -36.01
C PHE A 189 3.48 3.46 -35.63
N HIS A 190 4.38 3.02 -36.50
CA HIS A 190 5.24 1.88 -36.20
C HIS A 190 6.49 2.31 -35.42
N ALA A 191 6.97 1.49 -34.48
CA ALA A 191 8.19 1.78 -33.74
C ALA A 191 9.45 1.94 -34.63
N SER A 192 9.39 1.43 -35.86
CA SER A 192 10.38 1.62 -36.93
C SER A 192 10.31 3.00 -37.59
N GLU A 193 9.17 3.68 -37.61
CA GLU A 193 9.02 5.01 -38.23
C GLU A 193 9.71 6.11 -37.43
N PHE A 194 10.08 5.89 -36.16
CA PHE A 194 10.89 6.86 -35.41
C PHE A 194 12.38 6.55 -35.46
N ALA A 195 12.78 5.48 -36.15
CA ALA A 195 14.17 5.14 -36.42
C ALA A 195 14.48 5.50 -37.88
N ALA A 196 15.09 6.66 -38.07
CA ALA A 196 15.55 7.06 -39.39
C ALA A 196 16.64 6.09 -39.86
N ASP A 197 16.52 5.56 -41.07
CA ASP A 197 17.45 4.58 -41.65
C ASP A 197 18.08 5.16 -42.92
N LEU A 198 19.33 5.63 -42.79
CA LEU A 198 20.05 6.24 -43.92
C LEU A 198 20.22 5.26 -45.09
N TYR A 199 20.38 3.97 -44.82
CA TYR A 199 20.60 2.97 -45.87
C TYR A 199 19.34 2.78 -46.73
N LYS A 200 18.16 2.65 -46.10
CA LYS A 200 16.89 2.49 -46.82
C LYS A 200 16.55 3.70 -47.67
N VAL A 201 16.73 4.91 -47.12
CA VAL A 201 16.50 6.17 -47.87
C VAL A 201 17.50 6.31 -49.02
N ALA A 202 18.77 5.99 -48.81
CA ALA A 202 19.79 6.12 -49.84
C ALA A 202 19.64 5.12 -50.99
N THR A 203 19.15 3.90 -50.71
CA THR A 203 18.98 2.81 -51.70
C THR A 203 17.60 2.79 -52.36
N GLY A 204 16.65 3.62 -51.91
CA GLY A 204 15.29 3.67 -52.46
C GLY A 204 14.39 2.51 -52.01
N GLY A 205 14.78 1.76 -50.98
CA GLY A 205 13.97 0.68 -50.40
C GLY A 205 12.79 1.19 -49.55
N GLU A 206 12.78 2.47 -49.17
CA GLU A 206 11.71 3.14 -48.45
C GLU A 206 10.86 3.97 -49.42
N VAL A 207 9.72 3.41 -49.87
CA VAL A 207 8.85 4.05 -50.88
C VAL A 207 7.68 4.83 -50.24
N ASP A 208 7.31 4.51 -48.99
CA ASP A 208 6.09 5.00 -48.33
C ASP A 208 6.34 5.79 -47.02
N SER A 209 7.60 6.15 -46.70
CA SER A 209 7.93 6.82 -45.44
C SER A 209 8.17 8.33 -45.61
N ASP A 210 7.74 9.12 -44.61
CA ASP A 210 7.98 10.57 -44.53
C ASP A 210 9.48 10.96 -44.52
N TYR A 211 10.40 9.99 -44.34
CA TYR A 211 11.84 10.22 -44.35
C TYR A 211 12.46 10.20 -45.75
N ALA A 212 11.79 9.61 -46.74
CA ALA A 212 12.31 9.50 -48.10
C ALA A 212 12.07 10.77 -48.93
N ASP A 213 10.95 11.47 -48.70
CA ASP A 213 10.65 12.74 -49.37
C ASP A 213 11.32 13.92 -48.65
N PRO A 214 12.19 14.69 -49.32
CA PRO A 214 12.89 15.82 -48.69
C PRO A 214 11.95 16.89 -48.12
N VAL A 215 10.80 17.14 -48.77
CA VAL A 215 9.89 18.23 -48.39
C VAL A 215 9.12 17.83 -47.13
N GLU A 216 8.55 16.63 -47.09
CA GLU A 216 7.88 16.08 -45.91
C GLU A 216 8.86 15.89 -44.74
N PHE A 217 10.09 15.46 -45.03
CA PHE A 217 11.16 15.37 -44.02
C PHE A 217 11.37 16.72 -43.32
N PHE A 218 11.61 17.80 -44.06
CA PHE A 218 11.85 19.11 -43.46
C PHE A 218 10.59 19.73 -42.84
N LYS A 219 9.38 19.43 -43.35
CA LYS A 219 8.13 19.87 -42.69
C LYS A 219 7.99 19.31 -41.27
N ARG A 220 8.41 18.07 -41.05
CA ARG A 220 8.36 17.38 -39.76
C ARG A 220 9.64 17.50 -38.94
N THR A 221 10.63 18.24 -39.43
CA THR A 221 11.92 18.45 -38.78
C THR A 221 11.97 19.83 -38.15
N TYR A 222 12.28 19.89 -36.86
CA TYR A 222 12.58 21.15 -36.20
C TYR A 222 14.05 21.51 -36.42
N LEU A 223 14.33 22.70 -36.94
CA LEU A 223 15.67 23.20 -37.17
C LEU A 223 16.30 23.70 -35.86
N THR A 224 16.87 22.76 -35.11
CA THR A 224 17.72 23.07 -33.94
C THR A 224 18.93 23.93 -34.34
N GLU A 225 19.49 24.68 -33.40
CA GLU A 225 20.70 25.49 -33.62
C GLU A 225 21.84 24.62 -34.18
N GLY A 226 22.06 23.45 -33.59
CA GLY A 226 23.08 22.50 -34.05
C GLY A 226 22.82 21.96 -35.45
N LEU A 227 21.57 21.62 -35.80
CA LEU A 227 21.22 21.16 -37.14
C LEU A 227 21.32 22.30 -38.17
N GLY A 228 20.92 23.51 -37.80
CA GLY A 228 21.02 24.70 -38.62
C GLY A 228 22.48 25.04 -38.98
N ASP A 229 23.37 25.03 -37.98
CA ASP A 229 24.81 25.23 -38.19
C ASP A 229 25.41 24.13 -39.08
N LEU A 230 25.03 22.87 -38.86
CA LEU A 230 25.46 21.73 -39.68
C LEU A 230 25.07 21.91 -41.15
N ILE A 231 23.79 22.19 -41.41
CA ILE A 231 23.26 22.40 -42.78
C ILE A 231 23.93 23.63 -43.40
N GLY A 232 24.05 24.74 -42.67
CA GLY A 232 24.66 25.96 -43.18
C GLY A 232 26.14 25.80 -43.54
N ARG A 233 26.91 25.05 -42.75
CA ARG A 233 28.30 24.69 -43.09
C ARG A 233 28.37 23.76 -44.29
N ALA A 234 27.51 22.74 -44.34
CA ALA A 234 27.46 21.81 -45.46
C ALA A 234 27.16 22.52 -46.78
N VAL A 235 26.14 23.39 -46.79
CA VAL A 235 25.77 24.18 -47.98
C VAL A 235 26.91 25.08 -48.42
N ARG A 236 27.57 25.81 -47.49
CA ARG A 236 28.73 26.64 -47.82
C ARG A 236 29.87 25.84 -48.42
N ARG A 237 30.22 24.69 -47.81
CA ARG A 237 31.28 23.80 -48.32
C ARG A 237 30.95 23.30 -49.73
N LEU A 238 29.73 22.81 -49.95
CA LEU A 238 29.27 22.31 -51.24
C LEU A 238 29.14 23.42 -52.31
N ALA A 239 28.95 24.67 -51.90
CA ALA A 239 28.95 25.83 -52.77
C ALA A 239 30.35 26.34 -53.14
N GLY A 240 31.42 25.73 -52.59
CA GLY A 240 32.82 26.05 -52.88
C GLY A 240 33.50 26.98 -51.86
N ASP A 241 32.94 27.16 -50.66
CA ASP A 241 33.61 27.89 -49.58
C ASP A 241 34.65 26.98 -48.89
N ASP A 242 35.93 27.28 -49.12
CA ASP A 242 37.05 26.54 -48.51
C ASP A 242 37.30 26.89 -47.04
N ASN A 243 36.64 27.93 -46.50
CA ASN A 243 36.68 28.22 -45.06
C ASN A 243 35.66 27.40 -44.27
N ALA A 244 34.70 26.75 -44.96
CA ALA A 244 33.75 25.85 -44.33
C ALA A 244 34.39 24.48 -44.06
N SER A 245 34.02 23.87 -42.93
CA SER A 245 34.62 22.62 -42.44
C SER A 245 34.43 21.47 -43.43
N PRO A 246 35.52 20.82 -43.89
CA PRO A 246 35.44 19.75 -44.89
C PRO A 246 35.08 18.39 -44.28
N VAL A 247 35.36 18.20 -42.99
CA VAL A 247 35.08 16.96 -42.26
C VAL A 247 34.32 17.31 -40.99
N ILE A 248 33.18 16.65 -40.79
CA ILE A 248 32.31 16.83 -39.62
C ILE A 248 32.17 15.49 -38.91
N ASN A 249 32.46 15.47 -37.62
CA ASN A 249 32.23 14.31 -36.78
C ASN A 249 30.91 14.49 -36.03
N LEU A 250 29.93 13.66 -36.38
CA LEU A 250 28.64 13.59 -35.69
C LEU A 250 28.80 12.71 -34.46
N GLN A 251 29.07 13.35 -33.34
CA GLN A 251 29.08 12.71 -32.03
C GLN A 251 27.73 12.96 -31.35
N THR A 252 27.19 11.92 -30.71
CA THR A 252 26.07 12.08 -29.78
C THR A 252 26.44 11.38 -28.50
N ASN A 253 26.27 12.07 -27.38
CA ASN A 253 26.43 11.45 -26.06
C ASN A 253 25.23 10.56 -25.73
N PHE A 254 24.08 10.79 -26.39
CA PHE A 254 22.82 10.13 -26.06
C PHE A 254 21.98 9.92 -27.32
N GLY A 255 21.42 8.72 -27.47
CA GLY A 255 20.77 8.25 -28.68
C GLY A 255 19.71 9.19 -29.27
N GLY A 256 19.72 9.25 -30.61
CA GLY A 256 18.77 9.99 -31.45
C GLY A 256 19.32 11.31 -31.99
N GLY A 257 19.75 11.32 -33.26
CA GLY A 257 20.10 12.57 -33.95
C GLY A 257 21.11 12.42 -35.10
N LYS A 258 22.08 11.51 -35.04
CA LYS A 258 23.13 11.37 -36.07
C LYS A 258 22.58 11.03 -37.44
N THR A 259 21.83 9.93 -37.52
CA THR A 259 21.24 9.46 -38.78
C THR A 259 20.23 10.46 -39.32
N HIS A 260 19.49 11.16 -38.45
CA HIS A 260 18.60 12.24 -38.84
C HIS A 260 19.36 13.45 -39.42
N SER A 261 20.44 13.88 -38.78
CA SER A 261 21.35 14.92 -39.30
C SER A 261 21.97 14.52 -40.64
N MET A 262 22.40 13.27 -40.80
CA MET A 262 22.91 12.74 -42.08
C MET A 262 21.84 12.75 -43.17
N LEU A 263 20.59 12.39 -42.85
CA LEU A 263 19.48 12.47 -43.80
C LEU A 263 19.19 13.92 -44.21
N SER A 264 19.28 14.89 -43.29
CA SER A 264 19.18 16.31 -43.65
C SER A 264 20.23 16.70 -44.70
N LEU A 265 21.47 16.25 -44.54
CA LEU A 265 22.54 16.49 -45.52
C LEU A 265 22.27 15.77 -46.86
N TRP A 266 21.80 14.52 -46.81
CA TRP A 266 21.43 13.73 -47.98
C TRP A 266 20.33 14.40 -48.82
N HIS A 267 19.32 14.96 -48.14
CA HIS A 267 18.18 15.64 -48.74
C HIS A 267 18.54 17.01 -49.32
N VAL A 268 19.35 17.79 -48.61
CA VAL A 268 19.88 19.06 -49.14
C VAL A 268 20.73 18.83 -50.39
N ALA A 269 21.56 17.78 -50.39
CA ALA A 269 22.39 17.41 -51.54
C ALA A 269 21.60 16.88 -52.75
N ALA A 270 20.31 16.55 -52.58
CA ALA A 270 19.44 16.13 -53.69
C ALA A 270 19.23 17.25 -54.73
N GLY A 271 19.43 18.52 -54.33
CA GLY A 271 19.37 19.67 -55.24
C GLY A 271 17.95 20.10 -55.61
N LEU A 272 16.99 19.96 -54.69
CA LEU A 272 15.64 20.48 -54.92
C LEU A 272 15.61 22.01 -54.97
N PRO A 273 14.70 22.63 -55.75
CA PRO A 273 14.49 24.07 -55.72
C PRO A 273 14.17 24.56 -54.31
N VAL A 274 14.78 25.69 -53.89
CA VAL A 274 14.64 26.21 -52.52
C VAL A 274 13.18 26.47 -52.12
N GLY A 275 12.33 26.90 -53.06
CA GLY A 275 10.92 27.19 -52.82
C GLY A 275 10.06 25.99 -52.42
N ASN A 276 10.57 24.76 -52.57
CA ASN A 276 9.86 23.55 -52.15
C ASN A 276 9.99 23.27 -50.64
N PHE A 277 11.02 23.78 -49.99
CA PHE A 277 11.26 23.54 -48.56
C PHE A 277 10.36 24.42 -47.67
N PRO A 278 10.14 24.07 -46.39
CA PRO A 278 9.48 24.96 -45.43
C PRO A 278 10.22 26.29 -45.24
N GLN A 279 9.50 27.36 -44.89
CA GLN A 279 10.04 28.72 -44.88
C GLN A 279 11.32 28.90 -44.04
N GLU A 280 11.38 28.36 -42.83
CA GLU A 280 12.59 28.42 -41.98
C GLU A 280 13.80 27.75 -42.65
N THR A 281 13.57 26.63 -43.35
CA THR A 281 14.61 25.93 -44.12
C THR A 281 15.02 26.76 -45.32
N GLN A 282 14.09 27.42 -46.01
CA GLN A 282 14.42 28.32 -47.13
C GLN A 282 15.34 29.45 -46.67
N GLU A 283 15.00 30.10 -45.56
CA GLU A 283 15.78 31.19 -44.99
C GLU A 283 17.21 30.75 -44.66
N LEU A 284 17.37 29.59 -44.00
CA LEU A 284 18.67 29.00 -43.70
C LEU A 284 19.48 28.68 -44.96
N LEU A 285 18.85 28.02 -45.94
CA LEU A 285 19.51 27.61 -47.19
C LEU A 285 19.97 28.83 -48.00
N LEU A 286 19.11 29.85 -48.13
CA LEU A 286 19.44 31.11 -48.82
C LEU A 286 20.57 31.87 -48.13
N ALA A 287 20.51 32.01 -46.80
CA ALA A 287 21.56 32.65 -46.01
C ALA A 287 22.92 31.95 -46.15
N SER A 288 22.91 30.65 -46.44
CA SER A 288 24.11 29.82 -46.57
C SER A 288 24.62 29.68 -48.02
N GLY A 289 23.95 30.29 -49.00
CA GLY A 289 24.37 30.28 -50.41
C GLY A 289 23.90 29.06 -51.22
N TYR A 290 22.81 28.42 -50.83
CA TYR A 290 22.23 27.27 -51.54
C TYR A 290 21.74 27.67 -52.95
N LYS A 291 22.09 26.85 -53.96
CA LYS A 291 21.75 27.09 -55.38
C LYS A 291 20.77 26.08 -55.98
N GLY A 292 20.39 25.03 -55.24
CA GLY A 292 19.59 23.94 -55.81
C GLY A 292 20.32 23.09 -56.85
N THR A 293 21.66 23.07 -56.82
CA THR A 293 22.46 22.20 -57.69
C THR A 293 22.54 20.81 -57.10
N LYS A 294 22.27 19.78 -57.93
CA LYS A 294 22.43 18.38 -57.53
C LYS A 294 23.91 18.10 -57.21
N VAL A 295 24.15 17.53 -56.04
CA VAL A 295 25.48 17.15 -55.53
C VAL A 295 25.60 15.62 -55.60
N ASN A 296 26.81 15.10 -55.81
CA ASN A 296 27.03 13.65 -55.74
C ASN A 296 26.93 13.18 -54.29
N ARG A 297 26.28 12.04 -54.03
CA ARG A 297 25.98 11.60 -52.67
C ARG A 297 26.44 10.17 -52.45
N VAL A 298 27.13 9.95 -51.35
CA VAL A 298 27.58 8.64 -50.88
C VAL A 298 27.03 8.40 -49.49
N ALA A 299 26.44 7.23 -49.27
CA ALA A 299 25.97 6.77 -47.97
C ALA A 299 26.48 5.35 -47.70
N ILE A 300 27.33 5.20 -46.70
CA ILE A 300 27.89 3.93 -46.26
C ILE A 300 27.45 3.71 -44.82
N VAL A 301 26.72 2.62 -44.57
CA VAL A 301 26.24 2.26 -43.23
C VAL A 301 26.92 0.98 -42.79
N GLY A 302 27.77 1.07 -41.77
CA GLY A 302 28.67 -0.02 -41.37
C GLY A 302 27.97 -1.32 -40.98
N ASN A 303 26.74 -1.24 -40.44
CA ASN A 303 25.94 -2.43 -40.10
C ASN A 303 25.35 -3.16 -41.32
N HIS A 304 25.24 -2.48 -42.48
CA HIS A 304 24.66 -3.04 -43.69
C HIS A 304 25.72 -3.46 -44.71
N PHE A 305 26.90 -2.86 -44.70
CA PHE A 305 27.96 -3.18 -45.63
C PHE A 305 28.71 -4.46 -45.20
N SER A 306 28.73 -5.46 -46.09
CA SER A 306 29.34 -6.77 -45.81
C SER A 306 30.87 -6.69 -45.87
N PRO A 307 31.59 -7.13 -44.82
CA PRO A 307 33.06 -7.26 -44.85
C PRO A 307 33.58 -8.32 -45.83
N SER A 308 32.69 -9.16 -46.37
CA SER A 308 33.02 -10.19 -47.36
C SER A 308 32.94 -9.67 -48.80
N GLY A 309 32.57 -8.40 -49.00
CA GLY A 309 32.30 -7.82 -50.32
C GLY A 309 30.89 -8.10 -50.82
N VAL A 310 30.48 -7.36 -51.85
CA VAL A 310 29.14 -7.35 -52.44
C VAL A 310 29.24 -7.23 -53.97
N ILE A 311 28.44 -8.01 -54.69
CA ILE A 311 28.24 -7.83 -56.13
C ILE A 311 27.13 -6.80 -56.34
N LYS A 312 27.42 -5.76 -57.12
CA LYS A 312 26.47 -4.70 -57.47
C LYS A 312 25.56 -5.11 -58.63
N GLU A 313 24.47 -4.38 -58.83
CA GLU A 313 23.49 -4.66 -59.89
C GLU A 313 24.10 -4.62 -61.30
N ASP A 314 25.17 -3.85 -61.48
CA ASP A 314 25.93 -3.74 -62.73
C ASP A 314 27.00 -4.84 -62.91
N GLY A 315 27.11 -5.78 -61.96
CA GLY A 315 28.08 -6.88 -61.97
C GLY A 315 29.44 -6.53 -61.36
N THR A 316 29.65 -5.30 -60.87
CA THR A 316 30.90 -4.91 -60.20
C THR A 316 31.03 -5.62 -58.85
N GLN A 317 32.15 -6.33 -58.64
CA GLN A 317 32.52 -6.89 -57.34
C GLN A 317 33.20 -5.82 -56.51
N VAL A 318 32.56 -5.36 -55.43
CA VAL A 318 33.10 -4.37 -54.50
C VAL A 318 33.48 -5.07 -53.20
N ASN A 319 34.74 -4.97 -52.79
CA ASN A 319 35.23 -5.68 -51.60
C ASN A 319 35.30 -4.80 -50.35
N THR A 320 35.60 -3.51 -50.51
CA THR A 320 36.03 -2.63 -49.42
C THR A 320 35.22 -1.32 -49.35
N ILE A 321 35.31 -0.59 -48.24
CA ILE A 321 34.63 0.73 -48.08
C ILE A 321 35.09 1.74 -49.14
N TRP A 322 36.37 1.74 -49.52
CA TRP A 322 36.85 2.65 -50.56
C TRP A 322 36.36 2.27 -51.96
N GLY A 323 36.23 0.96 -52.23
CA GLY A 323 35.54 0.47 -53.43
C GLY A 323 34.08 0.91 -53.48
N GLU A 324 33.37 0.81 -52.34
CA GLU A 324 31.98 1.22 -52.20
C GLU A 324 31.79 2.72 -52.45
N LEU A 325 32.65 3.53 -51.83
CA LEU A 325 32.66 4.98 -52.01
C LEU A 325 32.84 5.37 -53.49
N ALA A 326 33.80 4.74 -54.16
CA ALA A 326 34.09 5.03 -55.56
C ALA A 326 32.97 4.60 -56.49
N TRP A 327 32.37 3.44 -56.23
CA TRP A 327 31.21 2.95 -56.98
C TRP A 327 29.98 3.86 -56.79
N GLN A 328 29.70 4.33 -55.57
CA GLN A 328 28.57 5.26 -55.37
C GLN A 328 28.79 6.64 -56.00
N LEU A 329 30.02 7.14 -56.09
CA LEU A 329 30.32 8.43 -56.73
C LEU A 329 30.19 8.40 -58.26
N GLY A 330 30.61 7.31 -58.90
CA GLY A 330 30.80 7.26 -60.36
C GLY A 330 30.40 5.95 -61.04
N GLY A 331 29.73 5.04 -60.34
CA GLY A 331 29.42 3.70 -60.83
C GLY A 331 30.69 2.91 -61.18
N PRO A 332 30.65 2.08 -62.24
CA PRO A 332 31.80 1.34 -62.73
C PRO A 332 33.02 2.22 -63.05
N GLU A 333 32.81 3.44 -63.57
CA GLU A 333 33.90 4.35 -63.94
C GLU A 333 34.61 4.93 -62.71
N GLY A 334 33.87 5.21 -61.64
CA GLY A 334 34.43 5.62 -60.35
C GLY A 334 35.21 4.48 -59.71
N TYR A 335 34.62 3.29 -59.67
CA TYR A 335 35.26 2.07 -59.15
C TYR A 335 36.57 1.75 -59.88
N ALA A 336 36.64 1.92 -61.20
CA ALA A 336 37.83 1.63 -62.00
C ALA A 336 39.10 2.38 -61.52
N LEU A 337 38.95 3.56 -60.91
CA LEU A 337 40.06 4.34 -60.36
C LEU A 337 40.68 3.68 -59.12
N VAL A 338 39.90 2.91 -58.36
CA VAL A 338 40.33 2.25 -57.13
C VAL A 338 40.32 0.72 -57.21
N ALA A 339 39.95 0.14 -58.35
CA ALA A 339 39.75 -1.30 -58.53
C ALA A 339 40.96 -2.15 -58.12
N LYS A 340 42.18 -1.67 -58.41
CA LYS A 340 43.41 -2.34 -57.96
C LYS A 340 43.50 -2.37 -56.42
N ALA A 341 43.29 -1.23 -55.78
CA ALA A 341 43.35 -1.12 -54.32
C ALA A 341 42.22 -1.91 -53.63
N ASP A 342 41.03 -1.96 -54.23
CA ASP A 342 39.91 -2.78 -53.76
C ASP A 342 40.20 -4.29 -53.89
N GLY A 343 40.80 -4.72 -54.99
CA GLY A 343 41.22 -6.12 -55.19
C GLY A 343 42.39 -6.55 -54.31
N ASP A 344 43.39 -5.68 -54.14
CA ASP A 344 44.57 -5.89 -53.30
C ASP A 344 44.22 -5.75 -51.79
N ARG A 345 43.02 -5.24 -51.47
CA ARG A 345 42.52 -4.99 -50.10
C ARG A 345 43.38 -4.01 -49.29
N THR A 346 44.01 -3.06 -49.97
CA THR A 346 44.86 -2.01 -49.38
C THR A 346 44.30 -0.62 -49.67
N HIS A 347 44.63 0.38 -48.87
CA HIS A 347 44.14 1.75 -49.07
C HIS A 347 44.54 2.34 -50.45
N PRO A 348 43.69 3.17 -51.10
CA PRO A 348 43.87 3.65 -52.47
C PRO A 348 44.91 4.75 -52.68
N GLY A 349 45.47 5.34 -51.61
CA GLY A 349 46.48 6.40 -51.70
C GLY A 349 46.03 7.61 -52.54
N ASP A 350 46.87 8.05 -53.48
CA ASP A 350 46.63 9.22 -54.34
C ASP A 350 45.39 9.08 -55.23
N ALA A 351 45.01 7.85 -55.61
CA ALA A 351 43.83 7.61 -56.45
C ALA A 351 42.52 8.12 -55.81
N LEU A 352 42.48 8.21 -54.48
CA LEU A 352 41.35 8.80 -53.75
C LEU A 352 41.21 10.31 -54.02
N HIS A 353 42.33 11.03 -54.13
CA HIS A 353 42.31 12.46 -54.43
C HIS A 353 41.80 12.72 -55.85
N ASP A 354 42.26 11.92 -56.83
CA ASP A 354 41.81 12.01 -58.21
C ASP A 354 40.31 11.69 -58.35
N LEU A 355 39.84 10.66 -57.63
CA LEU A 355 38.43 10.29 -57.56
C LEU A 355 37.58 11.46 -57.02
N LEU A 356 37.92 11.99 -55.84
CA LEU A 356 37.16 13.09 -55.24
C LEU A 356 37.17 14.35 -56.10
N LYS A 357 38.31 14.69 -56.72
CA LYS A 357 38.43 15.84 -57.62
C LYS A 357 37.58 15.68 -58.89
N LYS A 358 37.48 14.46 -59.43
CA LYS A 358 36.67 14.16 -60.63
C LYS A 358 35.17 14.26 -60.35
N TYR A 359 34.72 13.86 -59.17
CA TYR A 359 33.29 13.77 -58.81
C TYR A 359 32.85 14.84 -57.80
N ALA A 360 33.60 15.93 -57.60
CA ALA A 360 33.16 17.08 -56.81
C ALA A 360 32.12 17.94 -57.57
N PRO A 361 31.14 18.57 -56.89
CA PRO A 361 30.91 18.55 -55.44
C PRO A 361 30.27 17.23 -54.98
N ALA A 362 30.64 16.78 -53.79
CA ALA A 362 30.16 15.52 -53.21
C ALA A 362 29.93 15.61 -51.70
N VAL A 363 28.87 14.96 -51.22
CA VAL A 363 28.66 14.67 -49.80
C VAL A 363 28.87 13.19 -49.54
N ILE A 364 29.71 12.88 -48.55
CA ILE A 364 30.07 11.51 -48.17
C ILE A 364 29.63 11.30 -46.74
N LEU A 365 28.69 10.39 -46.54
CA LEU A 365 28.09 10.06 -45.25
C LEU A 365 28.53 8.65 -44.86
N ILE A 366 29.23 8.52 -43.74
CA ILE A 366 29.64 7.22 -43.20
C ILE A 366 29.02 7.05 -41.81
N ASP A 367 27.97 6.25 -41.73
CA ASP A 367 27.29 5.92 -40.48
C ASP A 367 27.84 4.60 -39.90
N GLU A 368 27.93 4.53 -38.57
CA GLU A 368 28.37 3.34 -37.83
C GLU A 368 29.70 2.71 -38.29
N TRP A 369 30.73 3.54 -38.59
CA TRP A 369 32.03 3.03 -39.07
C TRP A 369 32.70 2.09 -38.05
N VAL A 370 32.56 2.37 -36.75
CA VAL A 370 33.08 1.49 -35.68
C VAL A 370 32.51 0.08 -35.79
N ALA A 371 31.22 -0.05 -36.13
CA ALA A 371 30.56 -1.35 -36.25
C ALA A 371 31.08 -2.17 -37.44
N TYR A 372 31.47 -1.52 -38.54
CA TYR A 372 32.18 -2.19 -39.62
C TYR A 372 33.61 -2.57 -39.20
N ALA A 373 34.38 -1.62 -38.66
CA ALA A 373 35.78 -1.84 -38.30
C ALA A 373 35.96 -2.97 -37.28
N ARG A 374 35.09 -3.08 -36.26
CA ARG A 374 35.17 -4.16 -35.26
C ARG A 374 35.04 -5.57 -35.87
N SER A 375 34.34 -5.70 -36.99
CA SER A 375 34.14 -7.00 -37.66
C SER A 375 35.41 -7.55 -38.31
N LEU A 376 36.40 -6.68 -38.55
CA LEU A 376 37.69 -7.02 -39.16
C LEU A 376 38.78 -7.37 -38.13
N VAL A 377 38.51 -7.21 -36.83
CA VAL A 377 39.50 -7.46 -35.77
C VAL A 377 39.89 -8.95 -35.75
N GLY A 378 41.16 -9.24 -36.05
CA GLY A 378 41.70 -10.60 -36.08
C GLY A 378 41.23 -11.45 -37.26
N ARG A 379 40.70 -10.82 -38.33
CA ARG A 379 40.10 -11.49 -39.50
C ARG A 379 40.70 -10.97 -40.81
N ASP A 380 41.96 -11.34 -41.06
CA ASP A 380 42.68 -10.97 -42.30
C ASP A 380 42.21 -11.77 -43.53
N ASP A 381 41.35 -12.78 -43.34
CA ASP A 381 40.76 -13.59 -44.39
C ASP A 381 39.68 -12.86 -45.21
N LEU A 382 39.07 -11.81 -44.63
CA LEU A 382 37.93 -11.09 -45.20
C LEU A 382 38.33 -10.16 -46.37
N ALA A 383 37.38 -9.95 -47.29
CA ALA A 383 37.61 -9.14 -48.48
C ALA A 383 37.74 -7.63 -48.18
N GLY A 384 37.20 -7.18 -47.05
CA GLY A 384 37.14 -5.78 -46.63
C GLY A 384 38.46 -5.11 -46.22
N GLY A 385 39.59 -5.80 -46.33
CA GLY A 385 40.91 -5.32 -45.87
C GLY A 385 41.19 -5.61 -44.40
N THR A 386 42.41 -5.27 -43.95
CA THR A 386 42.81 -5.49 -42.56
C THR A 386 42.17 -4.46 -41.63
N PHE A 387 42.17 -4.75 -40.33
CA PHE A 387 41.76 -3.80 -39.31
C PHE A 387 42.59 -2.50 -39.36
N ASP A 388 43.90 -2.60 -39.59
CA ASP A 388 44.80 -1.45 -39.63
C ASP A 388 44.57 -0.56 -40.86
N ASP A 389 44.27 -1.17 -42.02
CA ASP A 389 43.99 -0.44 -43.27
C ASP A 389 42.76 0.48 -43.15
N GLN A 390 41.80 0.16 -42.29
CA GLN A 390 40.64 1.03 -42.04
C GLN A 390 41.05 2.40 -41.50
N PHE A 391 42.04 2.46 -40.61
CA PHE A 391 42.47 3.71 -39.99
C PHE A 391 43.35 4.52 -40.96
N THR A 392 44.19 3.82 -41.74
CA THR A 392 44.96 4.46 -42.83
C THR A 392 44.02 5.05 -43.87
N PHE A 393 42.99 4.32 -44.28
CA PHE A 393 41.96 4.84 -45.19
C PHE A 393 41.19 6.01 -44.59
N ALA A 394 40.80 5.95 -43.31
CA ALA A 394 40.15 7.06 -42.63
C ALA A 394 41.01 8.33 -42.65
N GLN A 395 42.32 8.19 -42.40
CA GLN A 395 43.25 9.30 -42.47
C GLN A 395 43.31 9.86 -43.90
N SER A 396 43.57 9.02 -44.90
CA SER A 396 43.63 9.45 -46.30
C SER A 396 42.33 10.10 -46.77
N LEU A 397 41.17 9.59 -46.36
CA LEU A 397 39.87 10.14 -46.73
C LEU A 397 39.66 11.53 -46.11
N THR A 398 39.96 11.71 -44.82
CA THR A 398 39.84 13.03 -44.17
C THR A 398 40.77 14.07 -44.79
N GLU A 399 42.00 13.69 -45.14
CA GLU A 399 42.97 14.55 -45.82
C GLU A 399 42.53 14.90 -47.26
N ALA A 400 42.05 13.91 -48.02
CA ALA A 400 41.58 14.10 -49.39
C ALA A 400 40.31 14.97 -49.47
N SER A 401 39.37 14.80 -48.53
CA SER A 401 38.19 15.67 -48.40
C SER A 401 38.57 17.11 -48.03
N LYS A 402 39.58 17.30 -47.19
CA LYS A 402 40.12 18.64 -46.86
C LYS A 402 40.77 19.30 -48.07
N GLY A 403 41.54 18.55 -48.86
CA GLY A 403 42.25 19.05 -50.05
C GLY A 403 41.37 19.32 -51.28
N THR A 404 40.12 18.82 -51.31
CA THR A 404 39.23 18.92 -52.48
C THR A 404 38.06 19.87 -52.21
N SER A 405 38.02 21.01 -52.89
CA SER A 405 36.92 21.97 -52.77
C SER A 405 35.58 21.36 -53.20
N GLY A 406 34.49 21.71 -52.49
CA GLY A 406 33.16 21.17 -52.76
C GLY A 406 32.90 19.75 -52.22
N VAL A 407 33.85 19.15 -51.48
CA VAL A 407 33.65 17.84 -50.83
C VAL A 407 33.40 18.02 -49.33
N LEU A 408 32.34 17.37 -48.83
CA LEU A 408 32.00 17.29 -47.42
C LEU A 408 31.97 15.82 -46.97
N LEU A 409 32.67 15.53 -45.88
CA LEU A 409 32.67 14.20 -45.23
C LEU A 409 32.00 14.31 -43.85
N ALA A 410 30.89 13.61 -43.65
CA ALA A 410 30.23 13.48 -42.34
C ALA A 410 30.34 12.04 -41.83
N ILE A 411 30.91 11.87 -40.64
CA ILE A 411 31.18 10.56 -40.04
C ILE A 411 30.44 10.46 -38.70
N SER A 412 29.80 9.33 -38.44
CA SER A 412 29.21 8.98 -37.14
C SER A 412 30.21 8.19 -36.31
N ILE A 413 30.64 8.75 -35.18
CA ILE A 413 31.48 8.04 -34.20
C ILE A 413 30.84 8.19 -32.80
N PRO A 414 30.69 7.12 -32.01
CA PRO A 414 30.27 7.21 -30.61
C PRO A 414 31.15 8.15 -29.77
N ALA A 415 30.55 8.84 -28.80
CA ALA A 415 31.30 9.63 -27.83
C ALA A 415 31.85 8.72 -26.72
N SER A 416 33.05 9.00 -26.20
CA SER A 416 33.58 8.34 -24.99
C SER A 416 33.31 9.23 -23.77
N GLU A 417 32.32 8.88 -22.96
CA GLU A 417 32.08 9.55 -21.67
C GLU A 417 33.10 9.10 -20.62
N SER A 418 34.33 9.59 -20.73
CA SER A 418 35.28 9.66 -19.61
C SER A 418 36.52 10.45 -20.05
N GLY A 419 36.72 11.63 -19.45
CA GLY A 419 37.95 12.42 -19.56
C GLY A 419 39.11 11.86 -18.73
N ASP A 420 39.03 10.61 -18.31
CA ASP A 420 40.06 9.90 -17.54
C ASP A 420 40.39 8.59 -18.26
N ASP A 421 41.60 8.50 -18.82
CA ASP A 421 42.11 7.36 -19.60
C ASP A 421 42.24 6.06 -18.78
N SER A 422 41.88 6.09 -17.49
CA SER A 422 42.17 5.03 -16.52
C SER A 422 40.97 4.21 -16.03
N GLN A 423 39.72 4.63 -16.30
CA GLN A 423 38.52 3.87 -15.90
C GLN A 423 37.54 3.66 -17.05
N ILE A 424 37.28 2.39 -17.35
CA ILE A 424 36.32 1.95 -18.37
C ILE A 424 34.93 1.96 -17.73
N ALA A 425 34.07 2.89 -18.15
CA ALA A 425 32.64 2.84 -17.81
C ALA A 425 31.99 1.62 -18.49
N VAL A 426 31.32 0.77 -17.69
CA VAL A 426 30.75 -0.52 -18.13
C VAL A 426 29.73 -0.37 -19.27
N GLY A 427 29.00 0.75 -19.34
CA GLY A 427 27.96 0.99 -20.37
C GLY A 427 28.47 1.18 -21.79
N ASN A 428 29.67 1.75 -21.99
CA ASN A 428 30.23 1.97 -23.34
C ASN A 428 30.63 0.66 -24.03
N ALA A 429 30.99 -0.37 -23.26
CA ALA A 429 31.47 -1.63 -23.80
C ALA A 429 30.36 -2.42 -24.53
N GLU A 430 29.11 -2.31 -24.09
CA GLU A 430 27.99 -3.03 -24.71
C GLU A 430 27.52 -2.34 -26.01
N GLU A 431 27.54 -1.00 -26.06
CA GLU A 431 27.16 -0.21 -27.23
C GLU A 431 28.12 -0.42 -28.43
N VAL A 432 29.43 -0.52 -28.19
CA VAL A 432 30.41 -0.76 -29.28
C VAL A 432 30.70 -2.24 -29.54
N GLY A 433 30.15 -3.17 -28.75
CA GLY A 433 30.30 -4.62 -28.97
C GLY A 433 31.58 -5.23 -28.40
N GLY A 434 31.93 -4.87 -27.17
CA GLY A 434 33.02 -5.45 -26.39
C GLY A 434 34.41 -4.84 -26.64
N ALA A 435 35.46 -5.58 -26.27
CA ALA A 435 36.85 -5.10 -26.34
C ALA A 435 37.30 -4.71 -27.77
N ASN A 436 36.85 -5.46 -28.78
CA ASN A 436 37.16 -5.17 -30.20
C ASN A 436 36.53 -3.86 -30.67
N GLY A 437 35.32 -3.55 -30.19
CA GLY A 437 34.63 -2.29 -30.47
C GLY A 437 35.32 -1.08 -29.81
N LEU A 438 35.81 -1.25 -28.58
CA LEU A 438 36.53 -0.21 -27.86
C LEU A 438 37.86 0.14 -28.54
N GLU A 439 38.60 -0.85 -29.01
CA GLU A 439 39.86 -0.62 -29.74
C GLU A 439 39.60 0.08 -31.09
N ALA A 440 38.57 -0.34 -31.82
CA ALA A 440 38.15 0.31 -33.07
C ALA A 440 37.73 1.78 -32.85
N LEU A 441 36.94 2.04 -31.80
CA LEU A 441 36.52 3.39 -31.41
C LEU A 441 37.71 4.28 -31.11
N LYS A 442 38.64 3.82 -30.25
CA LYS A 442 39.81 4.58 -29.81
C LYS A 442 40.68 5.03 -30.99
N ARG A 443 40.95 4.12 -31.93
CA ARG A 443 41.77 4.41 -33.10
C ARG A 443 41.08 5.33 -34.11
N LEU A 444 39.79 5.10 -34.42
CA LEU A 444 39.03 5.99 -35.32
C LEU A 444 38.89 7.40 -34.74
N GLN A 445 38.63 7.53 -33.43
CA GLN A 445 38.57 8.83 -32.76
C GLN A 445 39.89 9.59 -32.89
N ASN A 446 41.04 8.92 -32.69
CA ASN A 446 42.36 9.56 -32.80
C ASN A 446 42.67 10.10 -34.20
N VAL A 447 42.23 9.41 -35.24
CA VAL A 447 42.40 9.85 -36.63
C VAL A 447 41.48 11.03 -36.93
N VAL A 448 40.19 10.89 -36.66
CA VAL A 448 39.15 11.87 -37.04
C VAL A 448 39.24 13.16 -36.23
N ARG A 449 39.55 13.10 -34.92
CA ARG A 449 39.62 14.28 -34.04
C ARG A 449 40.68 15.32 -34.47
N ARG A 450 41.68 14.93 -35.26
CA ARG A 450 42.74 15.85 -35.73
C ARG A 450 42.28 16.80 -36.83
N VAL A 451 41.28 16.39 -37.61
CA VAL A 451 40.86 17.09 -38.84
C VAL A 451 39.40 17.52 -38.78
N ALA A 452 38.55 16.76 -38.08
CA ALA A 452 37.12 16.98 -38.06
C ALA A 452 36.67 18.01 -37.02
N ASP A 453 35.72 18.84 -37.42
CA ASP A 453 34.97 19.66 -36.48
C ASP A 453 33.95 18.80 -35.73
N GLN A 454 33.84 19.03 -34.41
CA GLN A 454 32.87 18.36 -33.58
C GLN A 454 31.52 19.07 -33.67
N TRP A 455 30.52 18.35 -34.16
CA TRP A 455 29.13 18.80 -34.15
C TRP A 455 28.54 18.65 -32.75
N ARG A 456 27.78 19.66 -32.30
CA ARG A 456 27.06 19.62 -31.03
C ARG A 456 25.62 19.19 -31.26
N PRO A 457 25.12 18.19 -30.49
CA PRO A 457 23.72 17.81 -30.55
C PRO A 457 22.80 18.88 -29.98
N ALA A 458 21.51 18.75 -30.26
CA ALA A 458 20.46 19.61 -29.76
C ALA A 458 20.43 19.66 -28.22
N SER A 459 20.10 20.82 -27.67
CA SER A 459 19.93 21.02 -26.24
C SER A 459 18.62 20.39 -25.72
N SER A 460 18.54 20.18 -24.40
CA SER A 460 17.30 19.75 -23.73
C SER A 460 16.13 20.72 -23.98
N ASP A 461 16.43 22.01 -24.10
CA ASP A 461 15.46 23.08 -24.39
C ASP A 461 14.96 23.07 -25.84
N GLU A 462 15.60 22.35 -26.75
CA GLU A 462 15.09 22.17 -28.12
C GLU A 462 14.33 20.86 -28.28
N ALA A 463 14.48 19.94 -27.33
CA ALA A 463 13.93 18.60 -27.41
C ALA A 463 12.38 18.61 -27.44
N TYR A 464 11.73 19.54 -26.74
CA TYR A 464 10.27 19.67 -26.80
C TYR A 464 9.78 20.24 -28.14
N HIS A 465 10.56 21.10 -28.80
CA HIS A 465 10.21 21.62 -30.13
C HIS A 465 10.25 20.50 -31.18
N ILE A 466 11.24 19.60 -31.08
CA ILE A 466 11.32 18.40 -31.91
C ILE A 466 10.06 17.54 -31.72
N VAL A 467 9.69 17.25 -30.47
CA VAL A 467 8.51 16.43 -30.15
C VAL A 467 7.23 17.08 -30.67
N LYS A 468 7.06 18.39 -30.45
CA LYS A 468 5.88 19.13 -30.94
C LYS A 468 5.78 19.08 -32.46
N GLN A 469 6.87 19.37 -33.18
CA GLN A 469 6.90 19.39 -34.64
C GLN A 469 6.55 18.01 -35.22
N ARG A 470 6.99 16.94 -34.55
CA ARG A 470 6.81 15.57 -35.02
C ARG A 470 5.42 15.00 -34.70
N LEU A 471 4.77 15.46 -33.64
CA LEU A 471 3.49 14.90 -33.18
C LEU A 471 2.28 15.73 -33.58
N PHE A 472 2.44 17.02 -33.85
CA PHE A 472 1.32 17.94 -34.09
C PHE A 472 1.48 18.77 -35.38
N LYS A 473 0.33 19.13 -35.96
CA LYS A 473 0.23 20.10 -37.05
C LYS A 473 0.48 21.52 -36.53
N GLN A 474 0.89 22.43 -37.41
CA GLN A 474 1.09 23.83 -37.05
C GLN A 474 -0.25 24.51 -36.70
N PRO A 475 -0.31 25.33 -35.62
CA PRO A 475 -1.52 26.06 -35.26
C PRO A 475 -1.81 27.17 -36.26
N ASP A 476 -3.09 27.45 -36.48
CA ASP A 476 -3.54 28.66 -37.16
C ASP A 476 -3.57 29.87 -36.19
N ALA A 477 -3.94 31.05 -36.70
CA ALA A 477 -3.99 32.26 -35.89
C ALA A 477 -4.97 32.17 -34.70
N ALA A 478 -6.09 31.44 -34.86
CA ALA A 478 -7.07 31.22 -33.79
C ALA A 478 -6.53 30.25 -32.72
N GLY A 479 -5.77 29.24 -33.15
CA GLY A 479 -5.05 28.31 -32.31
C GLY A 479 -4.01 29.04 -31.47
N LEU A 480 -3.17 29.88 -32.06
CA LEU A 480 -2.18 30.69 -31.34
C LEU A 480 -2.81 31.57 -30.24
N ALA A 481 -3.95 32.20 -30.51
CA ALA A 481 -4.67 32.98 -29.51
C ALA A 481 -5.19 32.10 -28.34
N SER A 482 -5.72 30.91 -28.66
CA SER A 482 -6.23 29.95 -27.66
C SER A 482 -5.09 29.37 -26.79
N ILE A 483 -3.91 29.14 -27.38
CA ILE A 483 -2.68 28.74 -26.66
C ILE A 483 -2.29 29.82 -25.66
N GLY A 484 -2.27 31.09 -26.08
CA GLY A 484 -1.96 32.22 -25.20
C GLY A 484 -2.94 32.36 -24.02
N ALA A 485 -4.24 32.20 -24.28
CA ALA A 485 -5.27 32.22 -23.24
C ALA A 485 -5.09 31.08 -22.22
N THR A 486 -4.77 29.87 -22.71
CA THR A 486 -4.51 28.71 -21.85
C THR A 486 -3.29 28.92 -20.97
N ALA A 487 -2.15 29.33 -21.56
CA ALA A 487 -0.91 29.57 -20.81
C ALA A 487 -1.11 30.60 -19.69
N LYS A 488 -1.80 31.70 -19.99
CA LYS A 488 -2.13 32.74 -19.02
C LYS A 488 -2.99 32.22 -17.87
N ALA A 489 -4.04 31.45 -18.16
CA ALA A 489 -4.94 30.91 -17.14
C ALA A 489 -4.23 29.97 -16.15
N TYR A 490 -3.29 29.14 -16.63
CA TYR A 490 -2.47 28.28 -15.76
C TYR A 490 -1.54 29.10 -14.85
N VAL A 491 -0.81 30.07 -15.40
CA VAL A 491 0.09 30.92 -14.59
C VAL A 491 -0.68 31.78 -13.59
N GLU A 492 -1.87 32.27 -13.95
CA GLU A 492 -2.76 32.98 -13.00
C GLU A 492 -3.21 32.08 -11.85
N MET A 493 -3.53 30.80 -12.12
CA MET A 493 -3.82 29.81 -11.07
C MET A 493 -2.60 29.59 -10.15
N TYR A 494 -1.41 29.44 -10.71
CA TYR A 494 -0.18 29.26 -9.93
C TYR A 494 0.14 30.48 -9.06
N ARG A 495 -0.13 31.70 -9.54
CA ARG A 495 0.00 32.94 -8.76
C ARG A 495 -1.06 33.08 -7.67
N LYS A 496 -2.25 32.51 -7.87
CA LYS A 496 -3.34 32.54 -6.88
C LYS A 496 -3.04 31.64 -5.67
N TYR A 497 -2.40 30.49 -5.89
CA TYR A 497 -2.10 29.48 -4.86
C TYR A 497 -0.59 29.39 -4.58
N THR A 498 -0.01 30.51 -4.17
CA THR A 498 1.44 30.73 -4.01
C THR A 498 2.16 29.69 -3.15
N ASP A 499 1.56 29.11 -2.12
CA ASP A 499 2.27 28.17 -1.23
C ASP A 499 2.32 26.74 -1.80
N ASP A 500 1.41 26.42 -2.71
CA ASP A 500 1.18 25.07 -3.23
C ASP A 500 2.04 24.71 -4.46
N PHE A 501 2.62 25.72 -5.13
CA PHE A 501 3.38 25.54 -6.39
C PHE A 501 4.82 26.04 -6.25
N PRO A 502 5.77 25.57 -7.11
CA PRO A 502 7.13 26.09 -7.13
C PRO A 502 7.19 27.60 -7.43
N ARG A 503 8.35 28.24 -7.23
CA ARG A 503 8.47 29.71 -7.39
C ARG A 503 8.56 30.11 -8.86
N GLU A 504 9.33 29.36 -9.63
CA GLU A 504 9.65 29.60 -11.04
C GLU A 504 8.42 29.55 -11.96
N VAL A 505 7.35 28.84 -11.57
CA VAL A 505 6.16 28.68 -12.42
C VAL A 505 5.26 29.92 -12.47
N ARG A 506 5.60 30.94 -11.68
CA ARG A 506 4.83 32.18 -11.54
C ARG A 506 5.35 33.29 -12.44
N ASP A 507 6.53 33.09 -13.00
CA ASP A 507 7.24 34.07 -13.81
C ASP A 507 6.68 34.11 -15.24
N ALA A 508 6.82 35.27 -15.90
CA ALA A 508 6.41 35.42 -17.30
C ALA A 508 7.15 34.44 -18.23
N ALA A 509 8.40 34.08 -17.89
CA ALA A 509 9.17 33.09 -18.63
C ALA A 509 8.49 31.71 -18.64
N TYR A 510 7.79 31.32 -17.57
CA TYR A 510 7.07 30.05 -17.53
C TYR A 510 5.79 30.08 -18.36
N GLU A 511 5.11 31.23 -18.44
CA GLU A 511 3.99 31.43 -19.36
C GLU A 511 4.42 31.17 -20.81
N ASP A 512 5.56 31.74 -21.21
CA ASP A 512 6.11 31.53 -22.55
C ASP A 512 6.57 30.08 -22.75
N ARG A 513 7.07 29.42 -21.71
CA ARG A 513 7.40 27.99 -21.74
C ARG A 513 6.17 27.12 -22.00
N ILE A 514 5.02 27.43 -21.39
CA ILE A 514 3.75 26.74 -21.67
C ILE A 514 3.33 26.97 -23.13
N LYS A 515 3.41 28.20 -23.66
CA LYS A 515 3.07 28.49 -25.07
C LYS A 515 3.93 27.67 -26.05
N ARG A 516 5.21 27.52 -25.74
CA ARG A 516 6.17 26.76 -26.57
C ARG A 516 5.90 25.26 -26.55
N THR A 517 5.61 24.70 -25.38
CA THR A 517 5.39 23.25 -25.15
C THR A 517 3.97 22.77 -25.44
N TYR A 518 3.01 23.69 -25.58
CA TYR A 518 1.61 23.37 -25.89
C TYR A 518 1.48 22.38 -27.07
N PRO A 519 0.64 21.33 -26.95
CA PRO A 519 -0.40 21.10 -25.91
C PRO A 519 0.08 20.30 -24.69
N ILE A 520 1.38 20.09 -24.52
CA ILE A 520 1.96 19.32 -23.43
C ILE A 520 2.47 20.27 -22.36
N HIS A 521 2.18 20.01 -21.09
CA HIS A 521 2.66 20.85 -19.99
C HIS A 521 4.19 20.68 -19.78
N PRO A 522 4.94 21.75 -19.45
CA PRO A 522 6.39 21.67 -19.24
C PRO A 522 6.83 20.59 -18.25
N GLU A 523 6.09 20.41 -17.14
CA GLU A 523 6.38 19.37 -16.13
C GLU A 523 6.43 17.94 -16.70
N MET A 524 5.66 17.65 -17.76
CA MET A 524 5.71 16.35 -18.44
C MET A 524 7.09 16.12 -19.08
N PHE A 525 7.60 17.14 -19.78
CA PHE A 525 8.90 17.07 -20.43
C PHE A 525 10.04 17.03 -19.42
N ASP A 526 9.96 17.84 -18.37
CA ASP A 526 10.95 17.86 -17.29
C ASP A 526 11.07 16.46 -16.68
N THR A 527 9.94 15.83 -16.35
CA THR A 527 9.90 14.45 -15.84
C THR A 527 10.53 13.45 -16.83
N LEU A 528 10.20 13.54 -18.12
CA LEU A 528 10.71 12.62 -19.14
C LEU A 528 12.21 12.77 -19.42
N TYR A 529 12.73 13.99 -19.46
CA TYR A 529 14.13 14.25 -19.79
C TYR A 529 15.06 14.26 -18.58
N GLU A 530 14.57 14.52 -17.37
CA GLU A 530 15.38 14.48 -16.15
C GLU A 530 15.30 13.10 -15.48
N GLU A 531 14.09 12.58 -15.24
CA GLU A 531 13.90 11.36 -14.45
C GLU A 531 13.93 10.10 -15.33
N TRP A 532 13.12 10.05 -16.39
CA TRP A 532 13.03 8.85 -17.24
C TRP A 532 14.30 8.61 -18.07
N SER A 533 15.01 9.67 -18.44
CA SER A 533 16.28 9.58 -19.18
C SER A 533 17.42 8.91 -18.39
N SER A 534 17.28 8.80 -17.07
CA SER A 534 18.22 8.09 -16.20
C SER A 534 18.10 6.57 -16.30
N LEU A 535 16.99 6.06 -16.85
CA LEU A 535 16.78 4.63 -17.06
C LEU A 535 17.60 4.16 -18.26
N GLU A 536 18.43 3.14 -18.05
CA GLU A 536 19.37 2.59 -19.05
C GLU A 536 18.68 2.18 -20.37
N ARG A 537 17.46 1.64 -20.30
CA ARG A 537 16.69 1.20 -21.47
C ARG A 537 15.90 2.32 -22.16
N PHE A 538 15.82 3.50 -21.56
CA PHE A 538 14.98 4.59 -22.07
C PHE A 538 15.76 5.47 -23.05
N GLN A 539 15.46 5.31 -24.34
CA GLN A 539 16.12 6.06 -25.43
C GLN A 539 15.63 7.51 -25.50
N ARG A 540 16.04 8.40 -24.57
CA ARG A 540 15.64 9.83 -24.44
C ARG A 540 14.61 10.34 -25.47
N THR A 541 15.04 10.85 -26.63
CA THR A 541 14.15 11.47 -27.62
C THR A 541 13.22 10.46 -28.30
N ARG A 542 13.69 9.25 -28.62
CA ARG A 542 12.90 8.21 -29.30
C ARG A 542 11.88 7.55 -28.35
N GLY A 543 12.28 7.30 -27.11
CA GLY A 543 11.40 6.81 -26.04
C GLY A 543 10.31 7.83 -25.74
N VAL A 544 10.66 9.13 -25.65
CA VAL A 544 9.67 10.20 -25.51
C VAL A 544 8.69 10.25 -26.68
N LEU A 545 9.17 10.22 -27.93
CA LEU A 545 8.29 10.24 -29.10
C LEU A 545 7.33 9.05 -29.14
N ARG A 546 7.82 7.83 -28.85
CA ARG A 546 6.98 6.63 -28.83
C ARG A 546 5.93 6.66 -27.72
N LEU A 547 6.35 6.99 -26.50
CA LEU A 547 5.46 7.08 -25.36
C LEU A 547 4.41 8.18 -25.58
N MET A 548 4.82 9.38 -25.99
CA MET A 548 3.91 10.49 -26.22
C MET A 548 2.97 10.22 -27.40
N SER A 549 3.42 9.57 -28.48
CA SER A 549 2.52 9.16 -29.58
C SER A 549 1.41 8.24 -29.07
N THR A 550 1.76 7.27 -28.23
CA THR A 550 0.82 6.33 -27.62
C THR A 550 -0.16 7.01 -26.67
N VAL A 551 0.33 7.91 -25.82
CA VAL A 551 -0.50 8.69 -24.90
C VAL A 551 -1.43 9.65 -25.65
N ILE A 552 -0.91 10.42 -26.62
CA ILE A 552 -1.69 11.37 -27.42
C ILE A 552 -2.75 10.64 -28.23
N HIS A 553 -2.43 9.48 -28.82
CA HIS A 553 -3.42 8.66 -29.52
C HIS A 553 -4.56 8.22 -28.60
N ALA A 554 -4.23 7.72 -27.40
CA ALA A 554 -5.22 7.29 -26.41
C ALA A 554 -6.11 8.46 -25.96
N LEU A 555 -5.52 9.63 -25.69
CA LEU A 555 -6.25 10.85 -25.32
C LEU A 555 -7.09 11.41 -26.47
N TRP A 556 -6.58 11.38 -27.69
CA TRP A 556 -7.28 11.87 -28.88
C TRP A 556 -8.52 11.04 -29.19
N THR A 557 -8.37 9.72 -29.13
CA THR A 557 -9.43 8.73 -29.38
C THR A 557 -10.42 8.67 -28.22
N GLY A 558 -9.95 8.83 -26.99
CA GLY A 558 -10.78 8.92 -25.77
C GLY A 558 -11.52 10.25 -25.59
N GLU A 559 -11.39 11.17 -26.55
CA GLU A 559 -12.05 12.48 -26.54
C GLU A 559 -11.68 13.39 -25.36
N ASP A 560 -10.39 13.43 -25.01
CA ASP A 560 -9.90 14.22 -23.88
C ASP A 560 -10.38 15.69 -23.89
N ALA A 561 -10.97 16.12 -22.78
CA ALA A 561 -11.59 17.45 -22.63
C ALA A 561 -10.67 18.47 -21.93
N SER A 562 -9.46 18.05 -21.54
CA SER A 562 -8.53 18.90 -20.82
C SER A 562 -7.94 20.00 -21.73
N PRO A 563 -7.63 21.19 -21.19
CA PRO A 563 -7.01 22.25 -21.98
C PRO A 563 -5.52 22.02 -22.27
N LEU A 564 -4.88 21.09 -21.54
CA LEU A 564 -3.45 20.79 -21.63
C LEU A 564 -3.18 19.36 -21.16
N ILE A 565 -2.25 18.67 -21.81
CA ILE A 565 -1.83 17.31 -21.46
C ILE A 565 -0.82 17.39 -20.30
N MET A 566 -1.21 16.86 -19.13
CA MET A 566 -0.43 16.87 -17.89
C MET A 566 0.08 15.45 -17.54
N PRO A 567 1.09 15.30 -16.66
CA PRO A 567 1.43 14.00 -16.06
C PRO A 567 0.22 13.25 -15.50
N GLY A 568 -0.68 13.95 -14.80
CA GLY A 568 -1.92 13.37 -14.27
C GLY A 568 -2.96 12.99 -15.33
N SER A 569 -2.76 13.41 -16.60
CA SER A 569 -3.65 13.11 -17.72
C SER A 569 -3.38 11.76 -18.37
N ILE A 570 -2.24 11.12 -18.09
CA ILE A 570 -1.83 9.89 -18.76
C ILE A 570 -2.79 8.75 -18.41
N PRO A 571 -3.46 8.11 -19.38
CA PRO A 571 -4.40 7.02 -19.10
C PRO A 571 -3.64 5.70 -18.92
N LEU A 572 -2.98 5.54 -17.77
CA LEU A 572 -2.11 4.41 -17.40
C LEU A 572 -2.82 3.04 -17.41
N ALA A 573 -4.14 3.01 -17.27
CA ALA A 573 -4.94 1.79 -17.39
C ALA A 573 -5.11 1.31 -18.85
N THR A 574 -4.80 2.16 -19.83
CA THR A 574 -4.87 1.78 -21.25
C THR A 574 -3.77 0.78 -21.57
N ALA A 575 -4.13 -0.39 -22.11
CA ALA A 575 -3.20 -1.49 -22.36
C ALA A 575 -1.94 -1.08 -23.15
N ASN A 576 -2.10 -0.29 -24.22
CA ASN A 576 -0.97 0.16 -25.05
C ASN A 576 -0.06 1.14 -24.29
N VAL A 577 -0.63 2.06 -23.50
CA VAL A 577 0.14 3.01 -22.69
C VAL A 577 0.89 2.26 -21.57
N ASN A 578 0.20 1.32 -20.91
CA ASN A 578 0.78 0.47 -19.88
C ASN A 578 1.96 -0.33 -20.44
N ALA A 579 1.77 -1.03 -21.57
CA ALA A 579 2.81 -1.82 -22.23
C ALA A 579 4.03 -0.97 -22.63
N GLU A 580 3.81 0.23 -23.17
CA GLU A 580 4.88 1.15 -23.56
C GLU A 580 5.66 1.69 -22.33
N LEU A 581 5.02 1.84 -21.17
CA LEU A 581 5.70 2.25 -19.94
C LEU A 581 6.44 1.08 -19.27
N THR A 582 5.78 -0.09 -19.17
CA THR A 582 6.34 -1.27 -18.50
C THR A 582 7.47 -1.93 -19.28
N GLN A 583 7.69 -1.60 -20.57
CA GLN A 583 8.89 -2.08 -21.27
C GLN A 583 10.20 -1.49 -20.68
N TYR A 584 10.10 -0.33 -20.02
CA TYR A 584 11.22 0.37 -19.38
C TYR A 584 11.32 0.09 -17.88
N LEU A 585 10.20 -0.32 -17.28
CA LEU A 585 10.09 -0.66 -15.86
C LEU A 585 10.04 -2.20 -15.69
N GLN A 586 9.99 -2.69 -14.46
CA GLN A 586 9.79 -4.13 -14.19
C GLN A 586 8.31 -4.53 -14.35
N ASP A 587 8.03 -5.76 -14.77
CA ASP A 587 6.65 -6.25 -15.00
C ASP A 587 5.75 -6.19 -13.73
N SER A 588 6.36 -6.21 -12.54
CA SER A 588 5.69 -6.07 -11.24
C SER A 588 4.89 -4.77 -11.08
N TRP A 589 5.20 -3.72 -11.85
CA TRP A 589 4.46 -2.47 -11.80
C TRP A 589 3.03 -2.59 -12.34
N LYS A 590 2.75 -3.58 -13.20
CA LYS A 590 1.41 -3.74 -13.79
C LYS A 590 0.33 -3.94 -12.73
N THR A 591 0.59 -4.82 -11.76
CA THR A 591 -0.34 -5.09 -10.65
C THR A 591 -0.56 -3.87 -9.77
N ILE A 592 0.47 -3.03 -9.60
CA ILE A 592 0.40 -1.81 -8.79
C ILE A 592 -0.42 -0.74 -9.51
N ILE A 593 -0.23 -0.59 -10.82
CA ILE A 593 -1.02 0.35 -11.63
C ILE A 593 -2.51 -0.01 -11.56
N ASP A 594 -2.83 -1.31 -11.70
CA ASP A 594 -4.21 -1.79 -11.68
C ASP A 594 -4.87 -1.62 -10.30
N ALA A 595 -4.12 -1.84 -9.20
CA ALA A 595 -4.66 -1.78 -7.83
C ALA A 595 -4.71 -0.36 -7.24
N ASP A 596 -3.64 0.43 -7.38
CA ASP A 596 -3.43 1.64 -6.57
C ASP A 596 -3.15 2.92 -7.39
N VAL A 597 -3.13 2.85 -8.73
CA VAL A 597 -2.86 4.03 -9.58
C VAL A 597 -4.06 4.39 -10.46
N ASP A 598 -4.45 3.52 -11.40
CA ASP A 598 -5.39 3.90 -12.46
C ASP A 598 -6.33 2.79 -12.94
N GLY A 599 -6.18 1.55 -12.46
CA GLY A 599 -7.04 0.45 -12.89
C GLY A 599 -8.55 0.70 -12.66
N PRO A 600 -9.44 -0.05 -13.34
CA PRO A 600 -10.89 0.19 -13.30
C PRO A 600 -11.52 0.15 -11.89
N ASN A 601 -10.92 -0.62 -10.98
CA ASN A 601 -11.35 -0.72 -9.57
C ASN A 601 -10.24 -0.27 -8.60
N SER A 602 -9.34 0.59 -9.06
CA SER A 602 -8.22 1.05 -8.25
C SER A 602 -8.67 1.85 -7.02
N GLU A 603 -7.87 1.85 -5.96
CA GLU A 603 -8.19 2.63 -4.75
C GLU A 603 -8.41 4.13 -5.01
N PRO A 604 -7.62 4.82 -5.87
CA PRO A 604 -7.94 6.20 -6.28
C PRO A 604 -9.36 6.36 -6.86
N GLY A 605 -9.78 5.44 -7.73
CA GLY A 605 -11.12 5.45 -8.30
C GLY A 605 -12.22 5.22 -7.25
N ARG A 606 -11.96 4.38 -6.25
CA ARG A 606 -12.89 4.15 -5.12
C ARG A 606 -13.00 5.39 -4.23
N ILE A 607 -11.88 6.03 -3.90
CA ILE A 607 -11.86 7.27 -3.12
C ILE A 607 -12.67 8.37 -3.83
N ASP A 608 -12.46 8.52 -5.14
CA ASP A 608 -13.17 9.50 -5.96
C ASP A 608 -14.69 9.20 -6.03
N LYS A 609 -15.09 7.92 -6.10
CA LYS A 609 -16.50 7.50 -6.09
C LYS A 609 -17.19 7.73 -4.75
N GLU A 610 -16.48 7.52 -3.64
CA GLU A 610 -17.02 7.71 -2.29
C GLU A 610 -17.15 9.20 -1.92
N LYS A 611 -16.32 10.08 -2.50
CA LYS A 611 -16.30 11.51 -2.23
C LYS A 611 -16.64 12.33 -3.49
N PRO A 612 -17.89 12.79 -3.65
CA PRO A 612 -18.32 13.54 -4.84
C PRO A 612 -17.44 14.73 -5.20
N LEU A 613 -16.88 15.43 -4.20
CA LEU A 613 -15.96 16.56 -4.40
C LEU A 613 -14.68 16.17 -5.16
N PHE A 614 -14.18 14.95 -4.96
CA PHE A 614 -13.01 14.44 -5.66
C PHE A 614 -13.40 13.81 -7.01
N GLY A 615 -14.49 13.05 -7.04
CA GLY A 615 -14.98 12.36 -8.22
C GLY A 615 -15.41 13.26 -9.38
N GLN A 616 -15.91 14.48 -9.12
CA GLN A 616 -16.29 15.43 -10.18
C GLN A 616 -15.16 15.76 -11.16
N ARG A 617 -13.91 15.64 -10.71
CA ARG A 617 -12.71 15.99 -11.49
C ARG A 617 -11.63 14.91 -11.39
N ALA A 618 -12.02 13.67 -11.08
CA ALA A 618 -11.14 12.49 -10.90
C ALA A 618 -9.85 12.83 -10.13
N LEU A 619 -9.98 13.56 -9.03
CA LEU A 619 -8.85 14.22 -8.38
C LEU A 619 -7.80 13.22 -7.87
N THR A 620 -8.26 12.19 -7.15
CA THR A 620 -7.34 11.22 -6.53
C THR A 620 -6.64 10.40 -7.61
N LYS A 621 -7.35 10.04 -8.67
CA LYS A 621 -6.80 9.33 -9.82
C LYS A 621 -5.71 10.13 -10.54
N ARG A 622 -5.94 11.43 -10.80
CA ARG A 622 -4.91 12.29 -11.42
C ARG A 622 -3.68 12.46 -10.54
N LEU A 623 -3.86 12.61 -9.23
CA LEU A 623 -2.74 12.68 -8.27
C LEU A 623 -1.93 11.37 -8.27
N ALA A 624 -2.61 10.23 -8.26
CA ALA A 624 -1.99 8.91 -8.33
C ALA A 624 -1.16 8.73 -9.62
N ARG A 625 -1.74 9.09 -10.78
CA ARG A 625 -1.04 9.08 -12.08
C ARG A 625 0.22 9.96 -12.07
N THR A 626 0.12 11.18 -11.55
CA THR A 626 1.26 12.11 -11.45
C THR A 626 2.37 11.55 -10.54
N VAL A 627 2.00 11.02 -9.37
CA VAL A 627 2.99 10.45 -8.44
C VAL A 627 3.66 9.23 -9.06
N PHE A 628 2.89 8.33 -9.68
CA PHE A 628 3.45 7.16 -10.36
C PHE A 628 4.42 7.58 -11.48
N PHE A 629 3.97 8.44 -12.40
CA PHE A 629 4.77 8.85 -13.55
C PHE A 629 6.05 9.59 -13.15
N GLY A 630 5.98 10.45 -12.12
CA GLY A 630 7.13 11.20 -11.62
C GLY A 630 8.08 10.41 -10.74
N ALA A 631 7.59 9.44 -9.96
CA ALA A 631 8.41 8.72 -8.99
C ALA A 631 8.88 7.34 -9.45
N ALA A 632 8.22 6.68 -10.41
CA ALA A 632 8.57 5.32 -10.83
C ALA A 632 10.04 5.17 -11.29
N PRO A 633 10.64 6.10 -12.07
CA PRO A 633 12.05 6.00 -12.46
C PRO A 633 13.01 6.08 -11.26
N THR A 634 12.61 6.78 -10.20
CA THR A 634 13.44 7.01 -9.00
C THR A 634 13.60 5.78 -8.10
N ILE A 635 12.93 4.67 -8.43
CA ILE A 635 12.91 3.43 -7.65
C ILE A 635 13.69 2.31 -8.33
N ALA A 636 14.14 2.55 -9.58
CA ALA A 636 15.00 1.64 -10.30
C ALA A 636 16.30 1.35 -9.52
N PRO A 637 16.86 0.13 -9.64
CA PRO A 637 18.11 -0.24 -8.97
C PRO A 637 19.23 0.77 -9.26
N GLY A 638 19.79 1.39 -8.20
CA GLY A 638 20.88 2.37 -8.31
C GLY A 638 20.48 3.85 -8.13
N SER A 639 19.18 4.18 -8.02
CA SER A 639 18.75 5.56 -7.77
C SER A 639 18.96 6.01 -6.31
N THR A 640 19.39 7.27 -6.13
CA THR A 640 19.75 7.86 -4.82
C THR A 640 18.61 8.62 -4.13
N HIS A 641 17.56 9.03 -4.85
CA HIS A 641 16.48 9.87 -4.30
C HIS A 641 15.10 9.34 -4.68
N LYS A 642 14.41 8.67 -3.74
CA LYS A 642 13.03 8.20 -3.97
C LYS A 642 12.01 9.33 -3.87
N GLY A 643 11.07 9.33 -4.81
CA GLY A 643 9.80 10.07 -4.73
C GLY A 643 9.83 11.53 -5.15
N ILE A 644 8.62 12.05 -5.40
CA ILE A 644 8.35 13.38 -5.92
C ILE A 644 7.79 14.30 -4.82
N GLY A 645 8.22 15.56 -4.79
CA GLY A 645 7.78 16.54 -3.77
C GLY A 645 6.35 17.05 -4.01
N THR A 646 5.64 17.43 -2.93
CA THR A 646 4.24 17.89 -2.99
C THR A 646 3.97 18.94 -4.07
N GLN A 647 4.79 19.99 -4.16
CA GLN A 647 4.57 21.08 -5.11
C GLN A 647 4.67 20.63 -6.57
N ARG A 648 5.55 19.66 -6.88
CA ARG A 648 5.68 19.07 -8.22
C ARG A 648 4.50 18.13 -8.54
N VAL A 649 4.03 17.36 -7.56
CA VAL A 649 2.78 16.56 -7.70
C VAL A 649 1.59 17.46 -8.05
N PHE A 650 1.50 18.63 -7.41
CA PHE A 650 0.41 19.57 -7.66
C PHE A 650 0.57 20.20 -9.05
N LEU A 651 1.79 20.59 -9.41
CA LEU A 651 2.11 21.14 -10.73
C LEU A 651 1.79 20.17 -11.87
N GLY A 652 2.04 18.86 -11.68
CA GLY A 652 1.72 17.82 -12.67
C GLY A 652 0.23 17.43 -12.72
N THR A 653 -0.60 17.95 -11.82
CA THR A 653 -2.02 17.55 -11.66
C THR A 653 -3.02 18.69 -11.86
N ALA A 654 -2.68 19.90 -11.40
CA ALA A 654 -3.61 21.00 -11.28
C ALA A 654 -4.01 21.57 -12.65
N VAL A 655 -5.31 21.70 -12.87
CA VAL A 655 -5.92 22.32 -14.05
C VAL A 655 -6.78 23.51 -13.60
N PRO A 656 -6.83 24.64 -14.34
CA PRO A 656 -7.71 25.76 -14.02
C PRO A 656 -9.13 25.32 -13.65
N GLY A 657 -9.59 25.78 -12.49
CA GLY A 657 -10.84 25.36 -11.83
C GLY A 657 -10.64 24.40 -10.65
N ASP A 658 -9.47 23.77 -10.51
CA ASP A 658 -9.12 22.98 -9.33
C ASP A 658 -8.88 23.85 -8.08
N VAL A 659 -9.06 23.25 -6.90
CA VAL A 659 -8.78 23.86 -5.60
C VAL A 659 -7.70 23.03 -4.88
N PRO A 660 -6.43 23.52 -4.79
CA PRO A 660 -5.30 22.77 -4.21
C PRO A 660 -5.52 22.26 -2.78
N GLY A 661 -6.36 22.91 -1.97
CA GLY A 661 -6.72 22.42 -0.65
C GLY A 661 -7.31 21.00 -0.64
N ASN A 662 -8.02 20.60 -1.70
CA ASN A 662 -8.56 19.25 -1.83
C ASN A 662 -7.47 18.20 -2.13
N PHE A 663 -6.32 18.62 -2.69
CA PHE A 663 -5.27 17.71 -3.14
C PHE A 663 -4.56 17.09 -1.93
N HIS A 664 -4.30 17.90 -0.89
CA HIS A 664 -3.79 17.41 0.39
C HIS A 664 -4.70 16.36 1.00
N ALA A 665 -6.01 16.63 1.05
CA ALA A 665 -6.98 15.68 1.60
C ALA A 665 -7.05 14.38 0.77
N ALA A 666 -6.95 14.47 -0.55
CA ALA A 666 -6.92 13.30 -1.43
C ALA A 666 -5.62 12.48 -1.26
N LEU A 667 -4.45 13.11 -1.17
CA LEU A 667 -3.17 12.44 -0.92
C LEU A 667 -3.13 11.73 0.43
N THR A 668 -3.68 12.34 1.49
CA THR A 668 -3.80 11.70 2.80
C THR A 668 -4.68 10.45 2.71
N GLN A 669 -5.84 10.54 2.05
CA GLN A 669 -6.72 9.39 1.85
C GLN A 669 -6.07 8.28 1.02
N LEU A 670 -5.29 8.66 0.01
CA LEU A 670 -4.53 7.72 -0.79
C LEU A 670 -3.47 7.01 0.06
N GLY A 671 -2.71 7.74 0.89
CA GLY A 671 -1.75 7.14 1.82
C GLY A 671 -2.35 6.26 2.91
N ASP A 672 -3.60 6.51 3.30
CA ASP A 672 -4.31 5.70 4.30
C ASP A 672 -4.92 4.40 3.74
N ARG A 673 -5.10 4.31 2.41
CA ARG A 673 -5.87 3.24 1.75
C ARG A 673 -5.09 2.42 0.72
N ALA A 674 -4.24 3.06 -0.07
CA ALA A 674 -3.46 2.37 -1.10
C ALA A 674 -2.40 1.48 -0.44
N THR A 675 -2.20 0.30 -1.01
CA THR A 675 -1.29 -0.72 -0.49
C THR A 675 0.16 -0.40 -0.79
N TYR A 676 0.45 0.14 -1.97
CA TYR A 676 1.81 0.37 -2.46
C TYR A 676 2.23 1.84 -2.40
N PHE A 677 1.38 2.73 -1.87
CA PHE A 677 1.66 4.16 -1.79
C PHE A 677 2.35 4.54 -0.48
N TYR A 678 3.35 5.40 -0.58
CA TYR A 678 4.15 5.88 0.53
C TYR A 678 4.23 7.41 0.55
N SER A 679 4.35 7.96 1.74
CA SER A 679 4.63 9.37 1.99
C SER A 679 5.74 9.53 3.03
N GLY A 680 6.63 10.50 2.83
CA GLY A 680 7.74 10.74 3.75
C GLY A 680 8.48 12.03 3.41
N SER A 681 8.79 12.84 4.43
CA SER A 681 9.56 14.10 4.27
C SER A 681 9.01 15.04 3.19
N GLY A 682 7.69 15.10 3.01
CA GLY A 682 7.05 15.93 1.98
C GLY A 682 7.15 15.38 0.55
N LYS A 683 7.54 14.11 0.39
CA LYS A 683 7.58 13.38 -0.88
C LYS A 683 6.60 12.22 -0.90
N TYR A 684 6.19 11.82 -2.11
CA TYR A 684 5.28 10.71 -2.36
C TYR A 684 5.86 9.77 -3.43
N TRP A 685 5.63 8.47 -3.28
CA TRP A 685 6.03 7.47 -4.28
C TRP A 685 5.20 6.18 -4.13
N TYR A 686 5.21 5.35 -5.16
CA TYR A 686 4.74 3.96 -5.08
C TYR A 686 5.95 3.05 -4.95
N ASP A 687 5.92 1.99 -4.15
CA ASP A 687 7.01 0.99 -4.10
C ASP A 687 6.48 -0.40 -4.50
N LEU A 688 7.36 -1.33 -4.86
CA LEU A 688 6.97 -2.71 -5.18
C LEU A 688 6.55 -3.49 -3.94
N GLN A 689 7.02 -3.07 -2.76
CA GLN A 689 6.67 -3.68 -1.49
C GLN A 689 5.38 -3.05 -0.91
N PRO A 690 4.51 -3.85 -0.27
CA PRO A 690 3.35 -3.32 0.45
C PRO A 690 3.73 -2.42 1.62
N ASN A 691 2.96 -1.37 1.82
CA ASN A 691 3.08 -0.46 2.96
C ASN A 691 2.72 -1.21 4.26
N ILE A 692 3.69 -1.27 5.18
CA ILE A 692 3.53 -1.92 6.49
C ILE A 692 2.40 -1.30 7.33
N THR A 693 2.10 -0.02 7.13
CA THR A 693 1.00 0.69 7.80
C THR A 693 -0.34 0.15 7.35
N ARG A 694 -0.49 -0.12 6.05
CA ARG A 694 -1.70 -0.71 5.49
C ARG A 694 -1.87 -2.13 5.98
N THR A 695 -0.80 -2.91 5.97
CA THR A 695 -0.78 -4.29 6.49
C THR A 695 -1.22 -4.34 7.96
N ALA A 696 -0.69 -3.44 8.81
CA ALA A 696 -1.10 -3.35 10.21
C ALA A 696 -2.60 -3.01 10.36
N LYS A 697 -3.11 -2.07 9.57
CA LYS A 697 -4.52 -1.64 9.61
C LYS A 697 -5.47 -2.74 9.13
N ASP A 698 -5.15 -3.42 8.03
CA ASP A 698 -5.96 -4.53 7.52
C ASP A 698 -6.03 -5.68 8.52
N GLN A 699 -4.92 -5.96 9.21
CA GLN A 699 -4.93 -6.94 10.30
C GLN A 699 -5.78 -6.45 11.48
N ALA A 700 -5.65 -5.17 11.87
CA ALA A 700 -6.45 -4.57 12.93
C ALA A 700 -7.97 -4.64 12.65
N GLU A 701 -8.39 -4.45 11.40
CA GLU A 701 -9.79 -4.54 10.96
C GLU A 701 -10.32 -5.98 10.92
N ARG A 702 -9.46 -6.97 10.67
CA ARG A 702 -9.81 -8.41 10.65
C ARG A 702 -9.98 -9.02 12.05
N LEU A 703 -9.46 -8.39 13.10
CA LEU A 703 -9.50 -8.93 14.46
C LEU A 703 -10.93 -9.06 15.00
N HIS A 704 -11.28 -10.25 15.49
CA HIS A 704 -12.53 -10.45 16.20
C HIS A 704 -12.49 -9.77 17.58
N LYS A 705 -13.66 -9.36 18.08
CA LYS A 705 -13.78 -8.68 19.38
C LYS A 705 -13.20 -9.51 20.53
N GLU A 706 -13.27 -10.84 20.43
CA GLU A 706 -12.77 -11.75 21.46
C GLU A 706 -11.24 -11.74 21.56
N ASP A 707 -10.52 -11.65 20.44
CA ASP A 707 -9.06 -11.56 20.42
C ASP A 707 -8.57 -10.25 21.07
N VAL A 708 -9.29 -9.16 20.78
CA VAL A 708 -9.03 -7.84 21.39
C VAL A 708 -9.25 -7.89 22.90
N TRP A 709 -10.35 -8.52 23.34
CA TRP A 709 -10.63 -8.70 24.75
C TRP A 709 -9.62 -9.60 25.45
N ALA A 710 -9.15 -10.67 24.81
CA ALA A 710 -8.13 -11.55 25.37
C ALA A 710 -6.84 -10.77 25.68
N GLU A 711 -6.42 -9.86 24.80
CA GLU A 711 -5.28 -8.98 25.04
C GLU A 711 -5.52 -7.98 26.18
N ILE A 712 -6.72 -7.38 26.26
CA ILE A 712 -7.08 -6.49 27.38
C ILE A 712 -7.06 -7.26 28.70
N VAL A 713 -7.64 -8.47 28.74
CA VAL A 713 -7.64 -9.35 29.92
C VAL A 713 -6.21 -9.72 30.32
N ARG A 714 -5.34 -10.08 29.37
CA ARG A 714 -3.92 -10.37 29.62
C ARG A 714 -3.23 -9.19 30.31
N ARG A 715 -3.51 -7.95 29.88
CA ARG A 715 -2.97 -6.72 30.52
C ARG A 715 -3.56 -6.48 31.90
N LEU A 716 -4.87 -6.69 32.07
CA LEU A 716 -5.53 -6.57 33.38
C LEU A 716 -5.01 -7.60 34.38
N GLN A 717 -4.61 -8.81 33.96
CA GLN A 717 -4.02 -9.79 34.87
C GLN A 717 -2.76 -9.24 35.57
N GLY A 718 -2.00 -8.37 34.89
CA GLY A 718 -0.89 -7.64 35.50
C GLY A 718 -1.32 -6.73 36.67
N GLN A 719 -2.52 -6.13 36.59
CA GLN A 719 -3.09 -5.27 37.64
C GLN A 719 -3.50 -6.06 38.90
N GLY A 720 -3.71 -7.37 38.79
CA GLY A 720 -4.02 -8.25 39.95
C GLY A 720 -2.85 -8.45 40.91
N ARG A 721 -1.62 -8.07 40.54
CA ARG A 721 -0.43 -8.18 41.40
C ARG A 721 -0.46 -7.19 42.57
N THR A 722 -1.05 -6.01 42.36
CA THR A 722 -1.15 -4.96 43.38
C THR A 722 -2.53 -4.96 43.99
N ARG A 723 -2.62 -5.06 45.31
CA ARG A 723 -3.91 -5.21 46.01
C ARG A 723 -4.48 -3.91 46.58
N GLY A 724 -3.69 -2.84 46.61
CA GLY A 724 -4.05 -1.62 47.34
C GLY A 724 -4.38 -1.95 48.80
N ASP A 725 -5.48 -1.39 49.32
CA ASP A 725 -5.94 -1.68 50.68
C ASP A 725 -6.85 -2.90 50.79
N PHE A 726 -7.14 -3.61 49.70
CA PHE A 726 -7.95 -4.83 49.71
C PHE A 726 -7.13 -6.05 50.16
N ALA A 727 -7.79 -7.08 50.70
CA ALA A 727 -7.16 -8.35 51.04
C ALA A 727 -6.84 -9.20 49.79
N GLY A 728 -7.66 -9.07 48.74
CA GLY A 728 -7.47 -9.76 47.46
C GLY A 728 -8.08 -9.00 46.27
N VAL A 729 -7.51 -9.25 45.08
CA VAL A 729 -8.00 -8.73 43.79
C VAL A 729 -8.26 -9.90 42.85
N HIS A 730 -9.45 -9.95 42.27
CA HIS A 730 -9.87 -10.95 41.29
C HIS A 730 -10.04 -10.28 39.94
N VAL A 731 -9.25 -10.68 38.96
CA VAL A 731 -9.24 -10.06 37.64
C VAL A 731 -10.03 -10.90 36.65
N CYS A 732 -11.02 -10.27 36.01
CA CYS A 732 -11.85 -10.80 34.95
C CYS A 732 -12.36 -12.23 35.23
N PRO A 733 -13.07 -12.46 36.34
CA PRO A 733 -13.68 -13.77 36.57
C PRO A 733 -14.67 -14.10 35.44
N GLU A 734 -14.68 -15.34 34.97
CA GLU A 734 -15.60 -15.79 33.92
C GLU A 734 -17.03 -15.93 34.46
N SER A 735 -17.14 -16.29 35.74
CA SER A 735 -18.41 -16.48 36.44
C SER A 735 -18.36 -15.96 37.87
N ASN A 736 -19.53 -15.81 38.50
CA ASN A 736 -19.61 -15.45 39.92
C ASN A 736 -19.09 -16.56 40.86
N ALA A 737 -18.86 -17.78 40.38
CA ALA A 737 -18.30 -18.89 41.15
C ALA A 737 -16.79 -18.71 41.41
N ASP A 738 -16.11 -18.00 40.51
CA ASP A 738 -14.66 -17.75 40.56
C ASP A 738 -14.28 -16.72 41.63
N ILE A 739 -15.27 -16.05 42.21
CA ILE A 739 -15.09 -15.08 43.30
C ILE A 739 -15.26 -15.83 44.63
N PRO A 740 -14.20 -16.02 45.44
CA PRO A 740 -14.29 -16.67 46.75
C PRO A 740 -15.28 -15.95 47.68
N ASP A 741 -15.97 -16.69 48.53
CA ASP A 741 -16.82 -16.14 49.58
C ASP A 741 -16.05 -16.16 50.92
N THR A 742 -15.27 -15.11 51.14
CA THR A 742 -14.46 -14.92 52.36
C THR A 742 -14.95 -13.69 53.12
N ASP A 743 -14.62 -13.62 54.39
CA ASP A 743 -14.94 -12.51 55.28
C ASP A 743 -14.01 -11.28 55.10
N GLU A 744 -12.97 -11.38 54.28
CA GLU A 744 -12.08 -10.25 53.94
C GLU A 744 -12.51 -9.49 52.67
N ALA A 745 -12.32 -8.16 52.65
CA ALA A 745 -12.69 -7.30 51.54
C ALA A 745 -11.84 -7.54 50.28
N ARG A 746 -12.51 -7.75 49.15
CA ARG A 746 -11.94 -8.11 47.86
C ARG A 746 -12.45 -7.20 46.74
N LEU A 747 -11.54 -6.82 45.85
CA LEU A 747 -11.86 -6.10 44.62
C LEU A 747 -11.99 -7.09 43.46
N VAL A 748 -13.03 -6.93 42.64
CA VAL A 748 -13.26 -7.73 41.45
C VAL A 748 -13.23 -6.82 40.22
N ILE A 749 -12.18 -6.91 39.41
CA ILE A 749 -12.10 -6.18 38.15
C ILE A 749 -12.89 -6.97 37.10
N LEU A 750 -13.95 -6.40 36.56
CA LEU A 750 -14.86 -7.09 35.66
C LEU A 750 -14.23 -7.30 34.26
N HIS A 751 -14.75 -8.26 33.51
CA HIS A 751 -14.34 -8.48 32.12
C HIS A 751 -14.81 -7.31 31.23
N PRO A 752 -14.07 -6.90 30.18
CA PRO A 752 -14.54 -5.91 29.19
C PRO A 752 -15.81 -6.30 28.41
N LYS A 753 -16.36 -7.51 28.65
CA LYS A 753 -17.63 -7.97 28.09
C LYS A 753 -18.80 -7.26 28.77
N VAL A 754 -18.63 -6.93 30.05
CA VAL A 754 -19.66 -6.35 30.92
C VAL A 754 -19.23 -4.93 31.30
N ALA A 755 -19.56 -3.96 30.46
CA ALA A 755 -19.26 -2.54 30.68
C ALA A 755 -20.36 -1.82 31.46
N HIS A 756 -20.04 -0.65 32.00
CA HIS A 756 -20.98 0.21 32.73
C HIS A 756 -21.10 1.59 32.06
N LYS A 757 -22.30 2.15 32.16
CA LYS A 757 -22.62 3.52 31.77
C LYS A 757 -23.37 4.20 32.91
N ALA A 758 -22.94 5.41 33.26
CA ALA A 758 -23.47 6.17 34.40
C ALA A 758 -25.00 6.24 34.39
N LYS A 759 -25.60 6.10 35.59
CA LYS A 759 -27.04 6.23 35.87
C LYS A 759 -27.93 5.31 35.05
N THR A 760 -27.38 4.21 34.53
CA THR A 760 -28.09 3.25 33.67
C THR A 760 -27.90 1.83 34.22
N ASP A 761 -28.93 0.99 34.13
CA ASP A 761 -28.77 -0.44 34.38
C ASP A 761 -27.99 -1.07 33.21
N SER A 762 -26.91 -1.78 33.55
CA SER A 762 -25.90 -2.26 32.61
C SER A 762 -25.51 -3.69 32.96
N GLU A 763 -24.91 -4.40 32.02
CA GLU A 763 -24.47 -5.79 32.24
C GLU A 763 -23.46 -5.89 33.38
N ALA A 764 -22.59 -4.89 33.57
CA ALA A 764 -21.69 -4.80 34.72
C ALA A 764 -22.44 -4.75 36.06
N LYS A 765 -23.51 -3.95 36.14
CA LYS A 765 -24.32 -3.79 37.36
C LYS A 765 -25.16 -5.05 37.63
N ALA A 766 -25.68 -5.68 36.58
CA ALA A 766 -26.36 -6.97 36.69
C ALA A 766 -25.42 -8.09 37.17
N PHE A 767 -24.19 -8.13 36.65
CA PHE A 767 -23.15 -9.05 37.12
C PHE A 767 -22.81 -8.79 38.59
N ALA A 768 -22.57 -7.54 38.97
CA ALA A 768 -22.28 -7.14 40.35
C ALA A 768 -23.42 -7.51 41.31
N GLN A 769 -24.69 -7.30 40.91
CA GLN A 769 -25.86 -7.72 41.69
C GLN A 769 -25.85 -9.24 41.90
N LYS A 770 -25.77 -10.02 40.81
CA LYS A 770 -25.80 -11.48 40.85
C LYS A 770 -24.61 -12.08 41.63
N ALA A 771 -23.42 -11.50 41.48
CA ALA A 771 -22.22 -11.94 42.19
C ALA A 771 -22.26 -11.59 43.68
N THR A 772 -22.97 -10.53 44.07
CA THR A 772 -23.20 -10.16 45.48
C THR A 772 -24.25 -11.07 46.13
N GLU A 773 -25.26 -11.51 45.38
CA GLU A 773 -26.29 -12.43 45.89
C GLU A 773 -25.81 -13.87 45.96
N HIS A 774 -25.04 -14.32 44.97
CA HIS A 774 -24.71 -15.73 44.75
C HIS A 774 -23.21 -15.96 44.50
N ARG A 775 -22.72 -17.11 44.95
CA ARG A 775 -21.46 -17.73 44.53
C ARG A 775 -21.81 -19.03 43.78
N GLY A 776 -21.72 -19.01 42.46
CA GLY A 776 -22.25 -20.09 41.63
C GLY A 776 -23.77 -20.20 41.80
N SER A 777 -24.25 -21.36 42.23
CA SER A 777 -25.66 -21.62 42.56
C SER A 777 -26.02 -21.38 44.03
N ALA A 778 -25.04 -21.21 44.92
CA ALA A 778 -25.26 -20.99 46.35
C ALA A 778 -25.41 -19.50 46.67
N ASN A 779 -26.18 -19.16 47.70
CA ASN A 779 -26.25 -17.79 48.23
C ASN A 779 -24.89 -17.38 48.80
N ARG A 780 -24.41 -16.18 48.46
CA ARG A 780 -23.21 -15.59 49.05
C ARG A 780 -23.53 -15.13 50.47
N THR A 781 -22.71 -15.56 51.41
CA THR A 781 -22.81 -15.21 52.83
C THR A 781 -22.16 -13.85 53.08
N ASN A 782 -20.91 -13.64 52.68
CA ASN A 782 -20.18 -12.41 52.96
C ASN A 782 -20.42 -11.37 51.85
N ARG A 783 -21.62 -10.81 51.80
CA ARG A 783 -22.02 -9.87 50.73
C ARG A 783 -21.35 -8.51 50.85
N ASN A 784 -20.96 -8.10 52.06
CA ASN A 784 -20.33 -6.80 52.29
C ASN A 784 -18.84 -6.80 51.94
N THR A 785 -18.24 -7.94 51.60
CA THR A 785 -16.79 -8.07 51.37
C THR A 785 -16.39 -7.96 49.90
N VAL A 786 -17.34 -7.77 48.98
CA VAL A 786 -17.05 -7.67 47.55
C VAL A 786 -17.31 -6.27 47.00
N VAL A 787 -16.38 -5.77 46.18
CA VAL A 787 -16.52 -4.53 45.40
C VAL A 787 -16.09 -4.81 43.97
N TYR A 788 -16.76 -4.21 42.99
CA TYR A 788 -16.47 -4.46 41.57
C TYR A 788 -15.93 -3.21 40.88
N LEU A 789 -15.06 -3.38 39.89
CA LEU A 789 -14.56 -2.31 39.02
C LEU A 789 -14.90 -2.64 37.57
N ALA A 790 -15.70 -1.78 36.93
CA ALA A 790 -16.15 -1.93 35.56
C ALA A 790 -15.49 -0.90 34.63
N ALA A 791 -15.37 -1.26 33.35
CA ALA A 791 -14.99 -0.31 32.31
C ALA A 791 -16.17 0.62 31.96
N ASP A 792 -15.87 1.88 31.69
CA ASP A 792 -16.81 2.82 31.07
C ASP A 792 -17.06 2.41 29.60
N GLU A 793 -18.33 2.30 29.21
CA GLU A 793 -18.73 1.82 27.89
C GLU A 793 -18.16 2.66 26.73
N ALA A 794 -18.14 3.99 26.84
CA ALA A 794 -17.63 4.86 25.78
C ALA A 794 -16.09 4.77 25.69
N ARG A 795 -15.41 4.77 26.85
CA ARG A 795 -13.94 4.63 26.90
C ARG A 795 -13.46 3.25 26.46
N LEU A 796 -14.27 2.21 26.69
CA LEU A 796 -13.95 0.85 26.26
C LEU A 796 -13.83 0.76 24.74
N GLU A 797 -14.62 1.52 23.96
CA GLU A 797 -14.48 1.51 22.50
C GLU A 797 -13.20 2.19 22.01
N GLU A 798 -12.75 3.24 22.71
CA GLU A 798 -11.43 3.85 22.49
C GLU A 798 -10.31 2.84 22.82
N LEU A 799 -10.44 2.08 23.91
CA LEU A 799 -9.50 1.03 24.29
C LEU A 799 -9.48 -0.13 23.29
N ASN A 800 -10.65 -0.56 22.79
CA ASN A 800 -10.75 -1.59 21.76
C ASN A 800 -10.00 -1.16 20.49
N SER A 801 -10.22 0.08 20.05
CA SER A 801 -9.55 0.63 18.87
C SER A 801 -8.03 0.72 19.04
N ALA A 802 -7.56 1.23 20.19
CA ALA A 802 -6.13 1.28 20.50
C ALA A 802 -5.50 -0.12 20.58
N THR A 803 -6.23 -1.10 21.11
CA THR A 803 -5.74 -2.48 21.24
C THR A 803 -5.65 -3.17 19.87
N ARG A 804 -6.61 -2.92 18.97
CA ARG A 804 -6.55 -3.39 17.58
C ARG A 804 -5.33 -2.83 16.84
N ASP A 805 -5.04 -1.55 16.99
CA ASP A 805 -3.86 -0.92 16.38
C ASP A 805 -2.56 -1.57 16.91
N TYR A 806 -2.44 -1.76 18.22
CA TYR A 806 -1.30 -2.49 18.81
C TYR A 806 -1.15 -3.91 18.25
N LEU A 807 -2.24 -4.68 18.19
CA LEU A 807 -2.22 -6.04 17.67
C LEU A 807 -1.89 -6.10 16.17
N GLY A 808 -2.35 -5.11 15.39
CA GLY A 808 -2.01 -4.96 13.99
C GLY A 808 -0.51 -4.76 13.77
N TRP A 809 0.11 -3.83 14.51
CA TRP A 809 1.56 -3.61 14.44
C TRP A 809 2.38 -4.78 14.99
N LYS A 810 1.87 -5.43 16.04
CA LYS A 810 2.48 -6.65 16.57
C LYS A 810 2.49 -7.76 15.50
N HIS A 811 1.38 -7.97 14.79
CA HIS A 811 1.32 -8.95 13.70
C HIS A 811 2.34 -8.66 12.60
N VAL A 812 2.51 -7.40 12.20
CA VAL A 812 3.50 -7.04 11.16
C VAL A 812 4.93 -7.44 11.59
N LEU A 813 5.29 -7.24 12.84
CA LEU A 813 6.60 -7.62 13.38
C LEU A 813 6.75 -9.13 13.57
N ASP A 814 5.70 -9.80 14.06
CA ASP A 814 5.71 -11.25 14.28
C ASP A 814 5.82 -12.03 12.95
N ASN A 815 5.40 -11.43 11.83
CA ASN A 815 5.46 -12.00 10.48
C ASN A 815 6.52 -11.29 9.60
N GLU A 816 7.60 -10.79 10.19
CA GLU A 816 8.61 -10.01 9.45
C GLU A 816 9.30 -10.76 8.31
N ALA A 817 9.41 -12.09 8.42
CA ALA A 817 10.02 -12.95 7.39
C ALA A 817 9.08 -13.16 6.20
N ASP A 818 7.79 -13.42 6.45
CA ASP A 818 6.80 -13.65 5.40
C ASP A 818 6.45 -12.36 4.64
N LEU A 819 6.64 -11.20 5.27
CA LEU A 819 6.40 -9.88 4.69
C LEU A 819 7.67 -9.25 4.05
N ASP A 820 8.81 -9.96 4.05
CA ASP A 820 10.09 -9.49 3.51
C ASP A 820 10.47 -8.06 3.97
N LEU A 821 10.28 -7.78 5.26
CA LEU A 821 10.47 -6.42 5.80
C LEU A 821 11.94 -6.00 5.78
N THR A 822 12.21 -4.84 5.19
CA THR A 822 13.52 -4.18 5.26
C THR A 822 13.86 -3.73 6.69
N GLN A 823 15.15 -3.54 7.00
CA GLN A 823 15.58 -3.10 8.34
C GLN A 823 14.92 -1.77 8.77
N ASN A 824 14.72 -0.84 7.83
CA ASN A 824 14.05 0.43 8.11
C ASN A 824 12.56 0.23 8.44
N GLN A 825 11.87 -0.66 7.70
CA GLN A 825 10.47 -1.00 7.98
C GLN A 825 10.33 -1.72 9.32
N LYS A 826 11.26 -2.61 9.69
CA LYS A 826 11.29 -3.24 11.01
C LYS A 826 11.41 -2.21 12.13
N ASN A 827 12.34 -1.26 12.00
CA ASN A 827 12.52 -0.19 12.99
C ASN A 827 11.25 0.69 13.10
N GLN A 828 10.63 1.02 11.97
CA GLN A 828 9.38 1.80 11.95
C GLN A 828 8.21 1.05 12.59
N ALA A 829 8.03 -0.23 12.24
CA ALA A 829 6.99 -1.08 12.83
C ALA A 829 7.19 -1.26 14.34
N ALA A 830 8.43 -1.45 14.80
CA ALA A 830 8.78 -1.54 16.22
C ALA A 830 8.40 -0.26 16.97
N GLN A 831 8.78 0.91 16.45
CA GLN A 831 8.43 2.20 17.04
C GLN A 831 6.91 2.40 17.12
N ARG A 832 6.18 2.06 16.06
CA ARG A 832 4.72 2.16 16.02
C ARG A 832 4.04 1.21 17.01
N ARG A 833 4.49 -0.05 17.10
CA ARG A 833 4.03 -1.02 18.09
C ARG A 833 4.22 -0.48 19.50
N ASP A 834 5.39 0.07 19.82
CA ASP A 834 5.70 0.56 21.17
C ASP A 834 4.85 1.80 21.53
N GLN A 835 4.61 2.69 20.58
CA GLN A 835 3.70 3.82 20.77
C GLN A 835 2.25 3.37 20.99
N ALA A 836 1.78 2.39 20.21
CA ALA A 836 0.46 1.80 20.39
C ALA A 836 0.35 1.08 21.75
N ASP A 837 1.40 0.39 22.19
CA ASP A 837 1.47 -0.31 23.48
C ASP A 837 1.30 0.66 24.67
N GLN A 838 1.99 1.80 24.64
CA GLN A 838 1.83 2.87 25.63
C GLN A 838 0.42 3.45 25.62
N THR A 839 -0.16 3.64 24.44
CA THR A 839 -1.52 4.17 24.27
C THR A 839 -2.55 3.21 24.87
N VAL A 840 -2.43 1.90 24.62
CA VAL A 840 -3.30 0.87 25.22
C VAL A 840 -3.19 0.90 26.74
N THR A 841 -1.98 0.97 27.28
CA THR A 841 -1.75 1.03 28.73
C THR A 841 -2.43 2.24 29.37
N ALA A 842 -2.29 3.43 28.77
CA ALA A 842 -2.94 4.64 29.25
C ALA A 842 -4.47 4.56 29.14
N ARG A 843 -5.01 4.07 28.01
CA ARG A 843 -6.46 3.92 27.79
C ARG A 843 -7.09 2.88 28.71
N LEU A 844 -6.38 1.80 29.02
CA LEU A 844 -6.83 0.77 29.95
C LEU A 844 -7.13 1.37 31.33
N LEU A 845 -6.19 2.16 31.86
CA LEU A 845 -6.35 2.84 33.14
C LEU A 845 -7.44 3.93 33.13
N GLN A 846 -7.70 4.55 31.97
CA GLN A 846 -8.78 5.54 31.81
C GLN A 846 -10.16 4.91 31.59
N SER A 847 -10.20 3.64 31.18
CA SER A 847 -11.46 2.93 30.90
C SER A 847 -12.04 2.31 32.17
N PHE A 848 -11.23 1.61 32.95
CA PHE A 848 -11.65 0.95 34.20
C PHE A 848 -11.79 1.93 35.36
N THR A 849 -12.92 2.62 35.43
CA THR A 849 -13.15 3.75 36.34
C THR A 849 -14.44 3.67 37.15
N TRP A 850 -15.31 2.68 36.92
CA TRP A 850 -16.59 2.59 37.65
C TRP A 850 -16.49 1.57 38.78
N ALA A 851 -16.36 2.05 40.02
CA ALA A 851 -16.51 1.20 41.20
C ALA A 851 -18.01 0.98 41.47
N LEU A 852 -18.41 -0.29 41.50
CA LEU A 852 -19.76 -0.73 41.80
C LEU A 852 -19.75 -1.34 43.20
N VAL A 853 -20.39 -0.65 44.14
CA VAL A 853 -20.28 -0.91 45.57
C VAL A 853 -21.64 -1.36 46.11
N PRO A 854 -21.75 -2.58 46.65
CA PRO A 854 -22.95 -3.00 47.38
C PRO A 854 -23.15 -2.12 48.61
N THR A 855 -24.33 -1.52 48.75
CA THR A 855 -24.72 -0.70 49.90
C THR A 855 -26.17 -0.95 50.27
N GLN A 856 -26.50 -0.82 51.55
CA GLN A 856 -27.87 -0.96 52.03
C GLN A 856 -28.15 0.14 53.07
N PRO A 857 -28.59 1.34 52.63
CA PRO A 857 -28.80 2.47 53.54
C PRO A 857 -29.87 2.20 54.60
N ASP A 858 -30.91 1.45 54.25
CA ASP A 858 -31.96 0.98 55.15
C ASP A 858 -31.85 -0.55 55.32
N PRO A 859 -31.57 -1.06 56.55
CA PRO A 859 -31.52 -2.50 56.82
C PRO A 859 -32.79 -3.27 56.43
N GLY A 860 -33.95 -2.61 56.36
CA GLY A 860 -35.23 -3.22 55.98
C GLY A 860 -35.48 -3.32 54.47
N ALA A 861 -34.68 -2.63 53.64
CA ALA A 861 -34.83 -2.62 52.19
C ALA A 861 -33.81 -3.55 51.50
N PRO A 862 -34.06 -4.02 50.26
CA PRO A 862 -33.04 -4.73 49.47
C PRO A 862 -31.76 -3.88 49.31
N PHE A 863 -30.60 -4.55 49.25
CA PHE A 863 -29.35 -3.85 48.96
C PHE A 863 -29.33 -3.33 47.51
N LEU A 864 -28.53 -2.30 47.27
CA LEU A 864 -28.35 -1.65 45.97
C LEU A 864 -26.88 -1.70 45.58
N ILE A 865 -26.61 -1.63 44.28
CA ILE A 865 -25.26 -1.41 43.75
C ILE A 865 -25.11 0.09 43.47
N ARG A 866 -24.35 0.78 44.32
CA ARG A 866 -24.02 2.20 44.15
C ARG A 866 -22.81 2.33 43.23
N GLU A 867 -22.94 3.15 42.20
CA GLU A 867 -21.85 3.49 41.29
C GLU A 867 -21.03 4.68 41.84
N THR A 868 -19.70 4.56 41.79
CA THR A 868 -18.75 5.60 42.19
C THR A 868 -17.67 5.68 41.13
N LYS A 869 -17.44 6.89 40.60
CA LYS A 869 -16.36 7.10 39.62
C LYS A 869 -15.01 7.17 40.33
N VAL A 870 -14.04 6.44 39.82
CA VAL A 870 -12.69 6.28 40.37
C VAL A 870 -11.68 6.83 39.36
N GLU A 871 -11.00 7.90 39.74
CA GLU A 871 -9.95 8.55 38.97
C GLU A 871 -8.74 8.81 39.86
N GLY A 872 -7.53 8.80 39.30
CA GLY A 872 -6.31 9.04 40.04
C GLY A 872 -5.05 8.89 39.22
N GLN A 873 -3.91 9.33 39.77
CA GLN A 873 -2.60 9.29 39.10
C GLN A 873 -1.84 7.97 39.32
N SER A 874 -2.25 7.11 40.26
CA SER A 874 -1.60 5.80 40.46
C SER A 874 -1.70 4.93 39.20
N GLU A 875 -0.68 4.13 38.89
CA GLU A 875 -0.71 3.16 37.79
C GLU A 875 -1.45 1.86 38.16
N SER A 876 -1.86 1.71 39.42
CA SER A 876 -2.61 0.56 39.94
C SER A 876 -4.10 0.87 40.06
N LEU A 877 -4.93 0.10 39.37
CA LEU A 877 -6.39 0.20 39.47
C LEU A 877 -6.88 -0.07 40.91
N ALA A 878 -6.30 -1.05 41.60
CA ALA A 878 -6.69 -1.39 42.96
C ALA A 878 -6.41 -0.26 43.96
N GLU A 879 -5.29 0.45 43.82
CA GLU A 879 -4.97 1.61 44.66
C GLU A 879 -5.89 2.81 44.39
N ARG A 880 -6.25 3.04 43.12
CA ARG A 880 -7.21 4.10 42.78
C ARG A 880 -8.55 3.84 43.46
N VAL A 881 -9.04 2.61 43.37
CA VAL A 881 -10.29 2.20 44.00
C VAL A 881 -10.18 2.28 45.52
N SER A 882 -9.13 1.72 46.11
CA SER A 882 -8.99 1.69 47.57
C SER A 882 -8.89 3.08 48.18
N ARG A 883 -8.12 3.99 47.56
CA ARG A 883 -8.03 5.39 47.98
C ARG A 883 -9.37 6.11 47.86
N ARG A 884 -10.10 5.90 46.75
CA ARG A 884 -11.43 6.53 46.56
C ARG A 884 -12.44 6.05 47.59
N LEU A 885 -12.53 4.73 47.80
CA LEU A 885 -13.46 4.14 48.78
C LEU A 885 -13.07 4.44 50.22
N GLY A 886 -11.77 4.53 50.52
CA GLY A 886 -11.27 4.98 51.83
C GLY A 886 -11.70 6.40 52.15
N ASN A 887 -11.62 7.32 51.17
CA ASN A 887 -12.08 8.70 51.33
C ASN A 887 -13.61 8.81 51.47
N ASP A 888 -14.36 7.99 50.73
CA ASP A 888 -15.83 7.97 50.79
C ASP A 888 -16.37 7.21 52.03
N GLY A 889 -15.50 6.52 52.78
CA GLY A 889 -15.84 5.73 53.97
C GLY A 889 -16.41 4.34 53.67
N ASP A 890 -16.32 3.88 52.42
CA ASP A 890 -16.84 2.58 51.95
C ASP A 890 -15.82 1.44 52.04
N LEU A 891 -14.58 1.72 52.47
CA LEU A 891 -13.58 0.72 52.82
C LEU A 891 -12.70 1.26 53.95
N SER A 892 -12.77 0.67 55.13
CA SER A 892 -11.98 1.11 56.28
C SER A 892 -10.82 0.16 56.56
N THR A 893 -9.60 0.72 56.61
CA THR A 893 -8.37 0.03 57.04
C THR A 893 -8.05 0.27 58.52
N ARG A 894 -8.74 1.23 59.14
CA ARG A 894 -8.76 1.50 60.58
C ARG A 894 -10.17 1.85 60.97
N GLN A 895 -10.59 1.42 62.15
CA GLN A 895 -11.93 1.67 62.65
C GLN A 895 -11.85 2.03 64.14
N ALA A 896 -12.34 3.21 64.52
CA ALA A 896 -12.35 3.63 65.92
C ALA A 896 -13.54 3.02 66.68
N ALA A 897 -13.39 2.82 67.99
CA ALA A 897 -14.45 2.33 68.89
C ALA A 897 -15.76 3.14 68.76
N ALA A 898 -15.67 4.46 68.56
CA ALA A 898 -16.82 5.34 68.33
C ALA A 898 -17.58 5.03 67.04
N THR A 899 -16.87 4.74 65.95
CA THR A 899 -17.51 4.36 64.69
C THR A 899 -18.15 2.97 64.77
N ILE A 900 -17.54 2.04 65.52
CA ILE A 900 -18.12 0.72 65.82
C ILE A 900 -19.41 0.91 66.63
N ARG A 901 -19.36 1.72 67.68
CA ARG A 901 -20.52 2.05 68.52
C ARG A 901 -21.66 2.67 67.69
N LEU A 902 -21.34 3.61 66.80
CA LEU A 902 -22.31 4.24 65.90
C LEU A 902 -22.93 3.21 64.94
N ALA A 903 -22.13 2.33 64.35
CA ALA A 903 -22.61 1.28 63.46
C ALA A 903 -23.56 0.31 64.17
N ILE A 904 -23.21 -0.12 65.39
CA ILE A 904 -24.07 -1.00 66.20
C ILE A 904 -25.38 -0.28 66.55
N ASN A 905 -25.33 1.02 66.91
CA ASN A 905 -26.54 1.77 67.28
C ASN A 905 -27.51 2.00 66.12
N LYS A 906 -27.04 1.99 64.87
CA LYS A 906 -27.91 2.01 63.68
C LYS A 906 -28.76 0.74 63.55
N VAL A 907 -28.39 -0.34 64.25
CA VAL A 907 -29.13 -1.60 64.30
C VAL A 907 -29.39 -1.97 65.77
N PRO A 908 -30.38 -1.34 66.43
CA PRO A 908 -30.60 -1.50 67.87
C PRO A 908 -30.80 -2.95 68.34
N GLN A 909 -31.24 -3.84 67.45
CA GLN A 909 -31.39 -5.28 67.70
C GLN A 909 -30.08 -5.97 68.09
N ILE A 910 -28.92 -5.44 67.68
CA ILE A 910 -27.61 -5.99 68.09
C ILE A 910 -27.44 -5.88 69.63
N TRP A 911 -28.08 -4.91 70.27
CA TRP A 911 -28.05 -4.73 71.73
C TRP A 911 -29.16 -5.48 72.48
N LYS A 912 -29.94 -6.34 71.84
CA LYS A 912 -31.13 -6.97 72.44
C LYS A 912 -30.84 -7.64 73.79
N ASP A 913 -29.73 -8.36 73.88
CA ASP A 913 -29.33 -9.12 75.08
C ASP A 913 -28.39 -8.32 76.00
N GLY A 914 -28.22 -7.02 75.75
CA GLY A 914 -27.34 -6.14 76.52
C GLY A 914 -25.86 -6.23 76.17
N HIS A 915 -25.47 -7.20 75.34
CA HIS A 915 -24.12 -7.40 74.81
C HIS A 915 -24.15 -8.02 73.41
N VAL A 916 -23.01 -8.05 72.71
CA VAL A 916 -22.82 -8.78 71.45
C VAL A 916 -21.45 -9.48 71.45
N ALA A 917 -21.40 -10.75 71.06
CA ALA A 917 -20.14 -11.47 70.89
C ALA A 917 -19.37 -10.96 69.65
N LEU A 918 -18.05 -10.85 69.77
CA LEU A 918 -17.17 -10.34 68.72
C LEU A 918 -17.29 -11.15 67.41
N GLY A 919 -17.40 -12.47 67.50
CA GLY A 919 -17.58 -13.32 66.31
C GLY A 919 -18.91 -13.06 65.59
N THR A 920 -19.99 -12.84 66.35
CA THR A 920 -21.30 -12.46 65.80
C THR A 920 -21.23 -11.07 65.17
N LEU A 921 -20.57 -10.12 65.82
CA LEU A 921 -20.40 -8.78 65.28
C LEU A 921 -19.59 -8.80 63.97
N TRP A 922 -18.49 -9.54 63.92
CA TRP A 922 -17.71 -9.71 62.69
C TRP A 922 -18.53 -10.32 61.56
N SER A 923 -19.34 -11.33 61.87
CA SER A 923 -20.28 -11.93 60.91
C SER A 923 -21.26 -10.88 60.36
N LEU A 924 -21.79 -9.99 61.19
CA LEU A 924 -22.65 -8.90 60.74
C LEU A 924 -21.93 -7.93 59.79
N TYR A 925 -20.69 -7.56 60.14
CA TYR A 925 -19.83 -6.69 59.33
C TYR A 925 -19.52 -7.28 57.95
N ALA A 926 -19.27 -8.59 57.87
CA ALA A 926 -18.97 -9.27 56.61
C ALA A 926 -20.22 -9.58 55.76
N GLN A 927 -21.35 -9.92 56.39
CA GLN A 927 -22.53 -10.41 55.69
C GLN A 927 -23.46 -9.31 55.14
N TYR A 928 -23.59 -8.19 55.86
CA TYR A 928 -24.66 -7.22 55.57
C TYR A 928 -24.13 -5.87 55.06
N PRO A 929 -24.51 -5.43 53.84
CA PRO A 929 -24.06 -4.17 53.26
C PRO A 929 -24.54 -2.89 53.97
N TYR A 930 -25.37 -2.99 55.01
CA TYR A 930 -25.72 -1.85 55.87
C TYR A 930 -24.65 -1.57 56.94
N MET A 931 -23.76 -2.55 57.20
CA MET A 931 -22.62 -2.36 58.09
C MET A 931 -21.44 -1.71 57.32
N PRO A 932 -20.60 -0.89 57.99
CA PRO A 932 -19.39 -0.36 57.35
C PRO A 932 -18.49 -1.50 56.86
N ARG A 933 -17.96 -1.40 55.65
CA ARG A 933 -17.06 -2.41 55.09
C ARG A 933 -15.65 -2.23 55.65
N LEU A 934 -15.15 -3.25 56.33
CA LEU A 934 -13.78 -3.30 56.84
C LEU A 934 -12.90 -4.16 55.92
N ARG A 935 -11.61 -3.86 55.87
CA ARG A 935 -10.64 -4.66 55.10
C ARG A 935 -10.64 -6.14 55.53
N ASP A 936 -10.51 -6.38 56.82
CA ASP A 936 -10.41 -7.72 57.42
C ASP A 936 -10.79 -7.65 58.92
N ARG A 937 -10.81 -8.81 59.58
CA ARG A 937 -11.17 -8.94 60.99
C ARG A 937 -10.24 -8.17 61.92
N LYS A 938 -8.97 -8.01 61.54
CA LYS A 938 -7.97 -7.32 62.35
C LYS A 938 -8.34 -5.85 62.56
N VAL A 939 -8.90 -5.19 61.54
CA VAL A 939 -9.39 -3.80 61.65
C VAL A 939 -10.45 -3.66 62.75
N LEU A 940 -11.37 -4.62 62.86
CA LEU A 940 -12.38 -4.61 63.93
C LEU A 940 -11.73 -4.88 65.29
N ASN A 941 -10.88 -5.90 65.38
CA ASN A 941 -10.20 -6.30 66.61
C ASN A 941 -9.36 -5.16 67.21
N GLU A 942 -8.61 -4.43 66.39
CA GLU A 942 -7.82 -3.26 66.82
C GLU A 942 -8.73 -2.13 67.30
N GLY A 943 -9.83 -1.89 66.58
CA GLY A 943 -10.78 -0.82 66.90
C GLY A 943 -11.57 -1.02 68.19
N ILE A 944 -11.81 -2.27 68.60
CA ILE A 944 -12.54 -2.56 69.86
C ILE A 944 -11.65 -2.46 71.10
N VAL A 945 -10.32 -2.60 70.96
CA VAL A 945 -9.37 -2.48 72.08
C VAL A 945 -8.81 -1.07 72.24
N ASP A 946 -8.74 -0.30 71.16
CA ASP A 946 -8.35 1.11 71.16
C ASP A 946 -9.53 2.02 71.54
N MET A 947 -9.86 2.02 72.84
CA MET A 947 -11.01 2.77 73.37
C MET A 947 -10.66 4.15 73.92
N PRO A 948 -11.51 5.17 73.71
CA PRO A 948 -11.37 6.46 74.37
C PRO A 948 -11.68 6.36 75.87
N MET A 949 -11.13 7.28 76.67
CA MET A 949 -11.42 7.38 78.11
C MET A 949 -12.92 7.62 78.41
N ILE A 950 -13.65 8.26 77.49
CA ILE A 950 -15.10 8.52 77.60
C ILE A 950 -15.90 7.35 76.98
N TRP A 951 -15.55 6.11 77.34
CA TRP A 951 -16.11 4.90 76.75
C TRP A 951 -17.62 4.74 76.98
N GLN A 952 -18.17 5.37 78.03
CA GLN A 952 -19.59 5.30 78.36
C GLN A 952 -20.46 5.98 77.29
N THR A 953 -19.94 7.04 76.66
CA THR A 953 -20.63 7.80 75.62
C THR A 953 -20.20 7.32 74.23
N ASP A 954 -18.90 7.17 74.04
CA ASP A 954 -18.30 7.01 72.70
C ASP A 954 -17.86 5.57 72.40
N ALA A 955 -18.06 4.60 73.30
CA ALA A 955 -17.69 3.20 73.05
C ALA A 955 -18.61 2.20 73.78
N PHE A 956 -18.02 1.16 74.37
CA PHE A 956 -18.64 0.03 75.06
C PHE A 956 -17.64 -0.55 76.07
N ALA A 957 -18.08 -1.41 76.98
CA ALA A 957 -17.17 -2.20 77.82
C ALA A 957 -16.90 -3.57 77.17
N LEU A 958 -15.86 -4.28 77.59
CA LEU A 958 -15.56 -5.64 77.14
C LEU A 958 -15.75 -6.63 78.29
N ALA A 959 -16.20 -7.85 78.00
CA ALA A 959 -16.25 -8.92 79.00
C ALA A 959 -15.82 -10.25 78.38
N THR A 960 -15.11 -11.07 79.16
CA THR A 960 -14.64 -12.40 78.73
C THR A 960 -15.73 -13.47 78.74
N GLY A 961 -16.86 -13.22 79.43
CA GLY A 961 -18.03 -14.10 79.44
C GLY A 961 -19.22 -13.47 80.16
N TYR A 962 -20.37 -14.15 80.10
CA TYR A 962 -21.60 -13.79 80.81
C TYR A 962 -22.12 -15.00 81.59
N ASP A 963 -22.39 -14.82 82.88
CA ASP A 963 -22.96 -15.86 83.74
C ASP A 963 -24.48 -15.70 83.80
N GLU A 964 -25.20 -16.60 83.13
CA GLU A 964 -26.67 -16.59 83.07
C GLU A 964 -27.33 -16.87 84.45
N GLY A 965 -26.65 -17.57 85.35
CA GLY A 965 -27.19 -17.91 86.67
C GLY A 965 -27.15 -16.74 87.66
N THR A 966 -26.15 -15.86 87.53
CA THR A 966 -26.02 -14.67 88.39
C THR A 966 -26.36 -13.35 87.69
N GLY A 967 -26.54 -13.38 86.36
CA GLY A 967 -26.80 -12.21 85.54
C GLY A 967 -25.61 -11.25 85.42
N ARG A 968 -24.37 -11.73 85.66
CA ARG A 968 -23.15 -10.90 85.75
C ARG A 968 -22.18 -11.15 84.60
N TYR A 969 -21.48 -10.10 84.19
CA TYR A 969 -20.39 -10.18 83.23
C TYR A 969 -19.07 -10.55 83.92
N VAL A 970 -18.38 -11.56 83.38
CA VAL A 970 -17.11 -12.10 83.90
C VAL A 970 -15.95 -11.42 83.18
N GLY A 971 -14.99 -10.90 83.95
CA GLY A 971 -13.82 -10.19 83.40
C GLY A 971 -14.21 -8.90 82.67
N LEU A 972 -15.15 -8.13 83.25
CA LEU A 972 -15.59 -6.85 82.69
C LEU A 972 -14.44 -5.82 82.72
N TRP A 973 -14.02 -5.38 81.55
CA TRP A 973 -12.92 -4.46 81.31
C TRP A 973 -13.42 -3.15 80.67
N HIS A 974 -12.84 -2.05 81.13
CA HIS A 974 -13.03 -0.70 80.60
C HIS A 974 -11.74 0.12 80.77
N PRO A 975 -11.50 1.15 79.97
CA PRO A 975 -10.32 2.00 80.14
C PRO A 975 -10.40 2.81 81.46
N THR A 976 -9.42 2.61 82.36
CA THR A 976 -9.28 3.30 83.66
C THR A 976 -8.04 4.18 83.71
N THR A 977 -8.08 5.26 84.50
CA THR A 977 -7.02 6.28 84.65
C THR A 977 -5.66 5.72 85.14
N ASP A 978 -5.65 4.59 85.85
CA ASP A 978 -4.45 4.05 86.50
C ASP A 978 -3.58 3.13 85.62
N GLY A 979 -4.03 2.79 84.39
CA GLY A 979 -3.24 2.02 83.41
C GLY A 979 -2.87 0.57 83.80
N LYS A 980 -3.34 0.07 84.95
CA LYS A 980 -2.93 -1.23 85.52
C LYS A 980 -3.60 -2.47 84.90
N SER A 981 -4.54 -2.33 83.97
CA SER A 981 -5.31 -3.43 83.39
C SER A 981 -5.21 -3.46 81.87
N LEU A 982 -4.55 -4.48 81.32
CA LEU A 982 -4.44 -4.70 79.87
C LEU A 982 -5.79 -5.10 79.26
N PRO A 983 -6.09 -4.68 78.01
CA PRO A 983 -7.32 -5.10 77.34
C PRO A 983 -7.36 -6.63 77.15
N PRO A 984 -8.54 -7.26 77.22
CA PRO A 984 -8.69 -8.70 77.03
C PRO A 984 -8.35 -9.13 75.60
N THR A 985 -7.88 -10.37 75.45
CA THR A 985 -7.57 -10.94 74.13
C THR A 985 -8.82 -11.03 73.25
N THR A 986 -8.69 -10.61 71.99
CA THR A 986 -9.78 -10.55 71.01
C THR A 986 -10.13 -11.94 70.46
N THR A 987 -10.95 -12.67 71.22
CA THR A 987 -11.50 -13.98 70.84
C THR A 987 -12.96 -13.87 70.36
N ASP A 988 -13.48 -14.87 69.64
CA ASP A 988 -14.87 -14.87 69.15
C ASP A 988 -15.92 -14.75 70.27
N THR A 989 -15.59 -15.25 71.45
CA THR A 989 -16.43 -15.22 72.66
C THR A 989 -16.35 -13.90 73.43
N LEU A 990 -15.46 -12.99 73.05
CA LEU A 990 -15.34 -11.68 73.70
C LEU A 990 -16.63 -10.88 73.51
N LEU A 991 -17.21 -10.39 74.61
CA LEU A 991 -18.48 -9.69 74.61
C LEU A 991 -18.25 -8.18 74.62
N LEU A 992 -18.84 -7.46 73.67
CA LEU A 992 -19.01 -6.02 73.74
C LEU A 992 -20.28 -5.74 74.53
N VAL A 993 -20.17 -5.06 75.67
CA VAL A 993 -21.27 -4.82 76.61
C VAL A 993 -21.78 -3.40 76.48
N LYS A 994 -23.11 -3.24 76.47
CA LYS A 994 -23.76 -1.93 76.37
C LYS A 994 -23.37 -1.06 77.57
N PRO A 995 -22.91 0.19 77.37
CA PRO A 995 -22.46 1.09 78.43
C PRO A 995 -23.37 1.15 79.66
N ASN A 996 -24.67 1.41 79.48
CA ASN A 996 -25.60 1.52 80.61
C ASN A 996 -25.77 0.21 81.41
N VAL A 997 -25.46 -0.95 80.81
CA VAL A 997 -25.50 -2.26 81.47
C VAL A 997 -24.19 -2.48 82.24
N ALA A 998 -23.06 -2.19 81.60
CA ALA A 998 -21.73 -2.27 82.21
C ALA A 998 -21.58 -1.33 83.41
N SER A 999 -22.00 -0.06 83.28
CA SER A 999 -21.92 0.94 84.37
C SER A 999 -22.71 0.50 85.60
N LYS A 1000 -23.89 -0.11 85.43
CA LYS A 1000 -24.69 -0.62 86.56
C LYS A 1000 -23.96 -1.72 87.34
N GLN A 1001 -23.24 -2.61 86.66
CA GLN A 1001 -22.44 -3.63 87.32
C GLN A 1001 -21.20 -3.03 88.00
N ILE A 1002 -20.52 -2.08 87.35
CA ILE A 1002 -19.34 -1.39 87.92
C ILE A 1002 -19.74 -0.61 89.19
N GLU A 1003 -20.86 0.12 89.16
CA GLU A 1003 -21.38 0.85 90.33
C GLU A 1003 -21.80 -0.09 91.46
N ALA A 1004 -22.41 -1.25 91.15
CA ALA A 1004 -22.76 -2.26 92.14
C ALA A 1004 -21.53 -2.95 92.76
N GLU A 1005 -20.43 -3.10 92.01
CA GLU A 1005 -19.16 -3.68 92.49
C GLU A 1005 -18.28 -2.66 93.24
N SER A 1006 -18.47 -1.36 92.98
CA SER A 1006 -17.75 -0.26 93.63
C SER A 1006 -18.43 0.24 94.91
N ALA A 1007 -19.66 -0.20 95.21
CA ALA A 1007 -20.32 0.07 96.48
C ALA A 1007 -19.53 -0.60 97.64
N PRO A 1008 -19.25 0.11 98.75
CA PRO A 1008 -18.43 -0.43 99.82
C PRO A 1008 -19.09 -1.67 100.43
N LYS A 1009 -18.42 -2.83 100.32
CA LYS A 1009 -18.78 -4.02 101.08
C LYS A 1009 -18.46 -3.78 102.55
N THR A 1010 -19.45 -4.04 103.41
CA THR A 1010 -19.37 -4.02 104.87
C THR A 1010 -18.20 -4.86 105.39
N SER A 1011 -17.57 -4.41 106.48
CA SER A 1011 -16.38 -5.02 107.06
C SER A 1011 -16.67 -6.42 107.63
N PRO A 1012 -15.67 -7.34 107.62
CA PRO A 1012 -15.80 -8.68 108.21
C PRO A 1012 -16.12 -8.71 109.71
N GLU A 1013 -16.01 -7.57 110.41
CA GLU A 1013 -16.29 -7.45 111.85
C GLU A 1013 -17.79 -7.29 112.17
N GLU A 1014 -18.62 -6.83 111.22
CA GLU A 1014 -20.08 -6.70 111.43
C GLU A 1014 -20.86 -7.96 111.03
N GLN A 1015 -20.26 -8.85 110.22
CA GLN A 1015 -20.86 -10.17 109.89
C GLN A 1015 -20.56 -11.25 110.94
N LEU A 1016 -19.60 -11.04 111.84
CA LEU A 1016 -19.30 -11.96 112.95
C LEU A 1016 -20.20 -11.72 114.18
N ALA A 1017 -20.81 -10.54 114.31
CA ALA A 1017 -21.73 -10.22 115.42
C ALA A 1017 -23.16 -10.75 115.21
N ALA A 1018 -23.58 -11.03 113.97
CA ALA A 1018 -24.93 -11.50 113.65
C ALA A 1018 -25.10 -13.04 113.61
N LEU A 1019 -24.00 -13.80 113.74
CA LEU A 1019 -24.00 -15.28 113.68
C LEU A 1019 -23.85 -15.97 115.06
N VAL A 1020 -23.76 -15.20 116.16
CA VAL A 1020 -23.58 -15.75 117.53
C VAL A 1020 -24.88 -15.83 118.34
N GLU A 1021 -26.04 -15.43 117.79
CA GLU A 1021 -27.32 -15.42 118.54
C GLU A 1021 -28.40 -16.41 118.04
N GLN A 1022 -28.03 -17.49 117.35
CA GLN A 1022 -28.92 -18.65 117.16
C GLN A 1022 -28.16 -19.97 117.37
N GLN A 1023 -28.29 -20.50 118.60
CA GLN A 1023 -28.15 -21.88 119.11
C GLN A 1023 -27.58 -22.96 118.16
N GLY A 1024 -26.70 -23.88 118.55
CA GLY A 1024 -26.26 -24.37 119.86
C GLY A 1024 -25.30 -25.57 119.65
N GLY A 1025 -24.57 -26.01 120.67
CA GLY A 1025 -23.69 -27.19 120.55
C GLY A 1025 -24.45 -28.53 120.58
N PRO A 1026 -23.78 -29.71 120.61
CA PRO A 1026 -22.35 -29.98 120.35
C PRO A 1026 -22.11 -31.25 119.46
N VAL A 1027 -20.83 -31.67 119.32
CA VAL A 1027 -20.33 -33.07 119.04
C VAL A 1027 -20.32 -33.46 117.54
N SER A 1028 -19.36 -34.18 116.91
CA SER A 1028 -18.08 -34.87 117.24
C SER A 1028 -17.27 -35.17 115.97
N HIS A 1029 -15.98 -35.41 116.18
CA HIS A 1029 -14.91 -35.90 115.31
C HIS A 1029 -15.18 -37.08 114.35
N ASP A 1030 -14.44 -37.09 113.23
CA ASP A 1030 -13.77 -38.30 112.70
C ASP A 1030 -12.26 -38.00 112.47
N PRO A 1031 -11.33 -38.72 113.15
CA PRO A 1031 -9.89 -38.52 113.12
C PRO A 1031 -9.11 -39.42 112.13
N SER A 1032 -9.49 -39.48 110.85
CA SER A 1032 -8.75 -40.27 109.82
C SER A 1032 -8.25 -39.48 108.60
N ALA A 1033 -7.92 -38.20 108.75
CA ALA A 1033 -7.28 -37.41 107.69
C ALA A 1033 -5.78 -37.75 107.55
N PRO A 1034 -5.30 -38.15 106.34
CA PRO A 1034 -3.86 -38.22 106.06
C PRO A 1034 -3.27 -36.81 105.97
N LYS A 1035 -2.12 -36.59 106.62
CA LYS A 1035 -1.29 -35.39 106.43
C LYS A 1035 -0.74 -35.39 105.00
N VAL A 1036 -0.92 -34.29 104.27
CA VAL A 1036 -0.14 -34.00 103.05
C VAL A 1036 0.92 -32.97 103.43
N ASP A 1037 2.18 -33.41 103.44
CA ASP A 1037 3.36 -32.57 103.57
C ASP A 1037 3.43 -31.57 102.42
N ILE A 1038 3.53 -30.27 102.74
CA ILE A 1038 3.86 -29.24 101.76
C ILE A 1038 5.36 -29.33 101.49
N VAL A 1039 5.72 -30.00 100.40
CA VAL A 1039 7.10 -30.00 99.87
C VAL A 1039 7.31 -28.70 99.10
N PHE A 1040 8.12 -27.79 99.65
CA PHE A 1040 8.67 -26.68 98.88
C PHE A 1040 9.74 -27.22 97.93
N THR A 1041 9.43 -27.32 96.64
CA THR A 1041 10.43 -27.64 95.61
C THR A 1041 11.38 -26.46 95.40
N LYS A 1042 12.69 -26.70 95.50
CA LYS A 1042 13.74 -25.73 95.15
C LYS A 1042 13.57 -25.25 93.69
N PRO A 1043 13.84 -23.96 93.39
CA PRO A 1043 13.72 -23.44 92.02
C PRO A 1043 14.73 -24.12 91.09
N LYS A 1044 14.31 -24.43 89.85
CA LYS A 1044 15.19 -24.95 88.80
C LYS A 1044 16.03 -23.81 88.23
N THR A 1045 17.35 -23.95 88.24
CA THR A 1045 18.30 -22.86 87.92
C THR A 1045 18.99 -23.01 86.56
N ARG A 1046 18.72 -24.07 85.78
CA ARG A 1046 19.32 -24.28 84.45
C ARG A 1046 18.35 -25.02 83.52
N PHE A 1047 18.26 -24.54 82.28
CA PHE A 1047 17.58 -25.23 81.17
C PHE A 1047 18.63 -25.75 80.16
N TYR A 1048 18.42 -26.97 79.65
CA TYR A 1048 19.22 -27.57 78.56
C TYR A 1048 18.29 -28.42 77.68
N GLY A 1049 18.37 -28.25 76.36
CA GLY A 1049 17.57 -29.01 75.41
C GLY A 1049 18.19 -29.01 74.01
N VAL A 1050 18.04 -30.14 73.31
CA VAL A 1050 18.50 -30.35 71.93
C VAL A 1050 17.29 -30.83 71.11
N LYS A 1051 17.07 -30.24 69.94
CA LYS A 1051 15.96 -30.63 69.03
C LYS A 1051 16.45 -30.66 67.58
N THR A 1052 16.34 -31.83 66.95
CA THR A 1052 16.61 -32.00 65.51
C THR A 1052 15.46 -31.37 64.71
N LEU A 1053 15.80 -30.50 63.75
CA LEU A 1053 14.83 -29.83 62.88
C LEU A 1053 14.61 -30.63 61.60
N ASN A 1054 13.41 -30.52 61.02
CA ASN A 1054 13.13 -31.14 59.72
C ASN A 1054 13.75 -30.31 58.59
N SER A 1055 14.49 -30.94 57.67
CA SER A 1055 15.22 -30.29 56.57
C SER A 1055 14.33 -29.48 55.62
N ASP A 1056 13.07 -29.87 55.45
CA ASP A 1056 12.15 -29.22 54.49
C ASP A 1056 11.37 -28.06 55.13
N LYS A 1057 11.44 -27.92 56.47
CA LYS A 1057 10.66 -26.95 57.26
C LYS A 1057 11.48 -26.21 58.32
N ILE A 1058 12.80 -26.10 58.12
CA ILE A 1058 13.75 -25.51 59.08
C ILE A 1058 13.28 -24.14 59.59
N ALA A 1059 12.80 -23.26 58.70
CA ALA A 1059 12.37 -21.92 59.08
C ALA A 1059 11.15 -21.91 60.01
N MET A 1060 10.20 -22.84 59.81
CA MET A 1060 8.97 -22.93 60.61
C MET A 1060 9.26 -23.58 61.97
N ASP A 1061 10.07 -24.65 61.99
CA ASP A 1061 10.42 -25.33 63.23
C ASP A 1061 11.33 -24.47 64.12
N PHE A 1062 12.27 -23.75 63.54
CA PHE A 1062 13.12 -22.80 64.28
C PHE A 1062 12.30 -21.61 64.78
N LYS A 1063 11.35 -21.10 63.99
CA LYS A 1063 10.42 -20.06 64.46
C LYS A 1063 9.60 -20.53 65.66
N ASN A 1064 9.09 -21.76 65.63
CA ASN A 1064 8.36 -22.31 66.77
C ASN A 1064 9.25 -22.45 68.02
N ILE A 1065 10.53 -22.82 67.88
CA ILE A 1065 11.48 -22.83 69.01
C ILE A 1065 11.77 -21.39 69.50
N ALA A 1066 11.87 -20.44 68.57
CA ALA A 1066 12.11 -19.04 68.89
C ALA A 1066 10.94 -18.45 69.69
N ASP A 1067 9.70 -18.70 69.24
CA ASP A 1067 8.48 -18.13 69.82
C ASP A 1067 8.07 -18.86 71.12
N GLU A 1068 8.22 -20.19 71.20
CA GLU A 1068 7.71 -20.97 72.33
C GLU A 1068 8.77 -21.28 73.42
N VAL A 1069 10.07 -21.24 73.09
CA VAL A 1069 11.13 -21.60 74.06
C VAL A 1069 12.09 -20.43 74.31
N ILE A 1070 12.66 -19.84 73.25
CA ILE A 1070 13.67 -18.77 73.38
C ILE A 1070 13.03 -17.47 73.91
N ALA A 1071 11.85 -17.09 73.40
CA ALA A 1071 11.15 -15.88 73.84
C ALA A 1071 10.81 -15.94 75.34
N ASN A 1072 10.37 -17.11 75.84
CA ASN A 1072 10.06 -17.33 77.25
C ASN A 1072 11.31 -17.25 78.14
N LEU A 1073 12.46 -17.78 77.71
CA LEU A 1073 13.72 -17.69 78.47
C LEU A 1073 14.37 -16.30 78.42
N ARG A 1074 14.02 -15.45 77.44
CA ARG A 1074 14.49 -14.06 77.33
C ARG A 1074 13.72 -13.07 78.21
N ALA A 1075 12.53 -13.43 78.68
CA ALA A 1075 11.64 -12.52 79.39
C ALA A 1075 12.05 -12.26 80.86
N ASP A 1076 12.94 -13.08 81.44
CA ASP A 1076 13.37 -12.97 82.84
C ASP A 1076 14.70 -12.20 83.00
N GLU A 1077 14.69 -11.12 83.78
CA GLU A 1077 15.89 -10.32 84.10
C GLU A 1077 16.92 -11.13 84.90
N GLY A 1078 18.12 -11.34 84.32
CA GLY A 1078 19.24 -12.08 84.94
C GLY A 1078 19.66 -13.38 84.24
N THR A 1079 19.00 -13.78 83.15
CA THR A 1079 19.31 -15.01 82.41
C THR A 1079 20.38 -14.80 81.33
N GLU A 1080 21.52 -15.49 81.44
CA GLU A 1080 22.55 -15.53 80.38
C GLU A 1080 22.22 -16.64 79.37
N LEU A 1081 21.66 -16.26 78.22
CA LEU A 1081 21.21 -17.20 77.17
C LEU A 1081 22.22 -17.30 76.02
N THR A 1082 22.76 -18.49 75.79
CA THR A 1082 23.59 -18.82 74.62
C THR A 1082 22.85 -19.79 73.70
N VAL A 1083 22.68 -19.43 72.42
CA VAL A 1083 22.04 -20.28 71.39
C VAL A 1083 23.11 -20.70 70.37
N ARG A 1084 23.25 -22.01 70.13
CA ARG A 1084 24.16 -22.57 69.13
C ARG A 1084 23.36 -23.35 68.09
N ILE A 1085 23.73 -23.21 66.82
CA ILE A 1085 23.12 -23.93 65.69
C ILE A 1085 24.18 -24.85 65.11
N GLU A 1086 23.90 -26.15 65.07
CA GLU A 1086 24.75 -27.18 64.47
C GLU A 1086 24.08 -27.68 63.18
N ILE A 1087 24.85 -27.76 62.09
CA ILE A 1087 24.36 -28.15 60.77
C ILE A 1087 25.21 -29.32 60.28
N GLU A 1088 24.61 -30.50 60.17
CA GLU A 1088 25.25 -31.72 59.69
C GLU A 1088 24.57 -32.20 58.39
N ALA A 1089 25.37 -32.56 57.39
CA ALA A 1089 24.88 -33.11 56.14
C ALA A 1089 25.79 -34.25 55.66
N THR A 1090 25.22 -35.43 55.45
CA THR A 1090 25.94 -36.61 54.97
C THR A 1090 25.43 -37.01 53.58
N ASN A 1091 26.33 -37.17 52.62
CA ASN A 1091 26.01 -37.73 51.30
C ASN A 1091 26.92 -38.92 50.98
N THR A 1092 26.33 -40.11 50.85
CA THR A 1092 27.05 -41.37 50.63
C THR A 1092 27.78 -41.45 49.28
N THR A 1093 27.48 -40.57 48.32
CA THR A 1093 28.15 -40.51 47.00
C THR A 1093 29.15 -39.35 46.87
N GLY A 1094 29.42 -38.62 47.96
CA GLY A 1094 30.26 -37.42 47.96
C GLY A 1094 29.52 -36.14 47.55
N PHE A 1095 30.09 -34.97 47.87
CA PHE A 1095 29.58 -33.66 47.45
C PHE A 1095 30.34 -33.17 46.23
N GLU A 1096 29.65 -32.61 45.23
CA GLU A 1096 30.29 -32.04 44.04
C GLU A 1096 31.12 -30.79 44.39
N ASP A 1097 32.30 -30.65 43.77
CA ASP A 1097 33.27 -29.57 44.03
C ASP A 1097 32.67 -28.16 43.97
N GLY A 1098 31.72 -27.93 43.04
CA GLY A 1098 31.02 -26.66 42.92
C GLY A 1098 30.21 -26.31 44.18
N LYS A 1099 29.54 -27.29 44.78
CA LYS A 1099 28.77 -27.11 46.03
C LYS A 1099 29.69 -26.95 47.23
N VAL A 1100 30.78 -27.72 47.30
CA VAL A 1100 31.79 -27.60 48.36
C VAL A 1100 32.33 -26.17 48.40
N ARG A 1101 32.74 -25.62 47.24
CA ARG A 1101 33.25 -24.25 47.14
C ARG A 1101 32.23 -23.21 47.59
N THR A 1102 30.99 -23.28 47.08
CA THR A 1102 29.93 -22.32 47.41
C THR A 1102 29.56 -22.34 48.89
N VAL A 1103 29.44 -23.52 49.51
CA VAL A 1103 29.08 -23.63 50.93
C VAL A 1103 30.22 -23.16 51.82
N SER A 1104 31.48 -23.52 51.53
CA SER A 1104 32.63 -23.05 52.29
C SER A 1104 32.81 -21.53 52.22
N GLU A 1105 32.61 -20.91 51.05
CA GLU A 1105 32.70 -19.45 50.88
C GLU A 1105 31.57 -18.72 51.63
N ASN A 1106 30.34 -19.25 51.57
CA ASN A 1106 29.21 -18.68 52.31
C ASN A 1106 29.36 -18.83 53.83
N ALA A 1107 29.85 -19.99 54.32
CA ALA A 1107 30.10 -20.20 55.74
C ALA A 1107 31.16 -19.21 56.28
N LYS A 1108 32.18 -18.90 55.48
CA LYS A 1108 33.20 -17.89 55.82
C LYS A 1108 32.61 -16.47 55.83
N THR A 1109 31.78 -16.12 54.85
CA THR A 1109 31.09 -14.82 54.79
C THR A 1109 30.11 -14.62 55.96
N LEU A 1110 29.42 -15.69 56.37
CA LEU A 1110 28.48 -15.70 57.49
C LEU A 1110 29.17 -15.89 58.86
N LYS A 1111 30.50 -16.01 58.88
CA LYS A 1111 31.34 -16.10 60.09
C LYS A 1111 30.99 -17.27 61.03
N PHE A 1112 30.85 -18.47 60.47
CA PHE A 1112 30.70 -19.68 61.29
C PHE A 1112 31.94 -19.88 62.18
N ASP A 1113 31.72 -20.20 63.47
CA ASP A 1113 32.81 -20.40 64.44
C ASP A 1113 33.73 -21.59 64.07
N GLN A 1114 33.16 -22.67 63.51
CA GLN A 1114 33.86 -23.81 62.89
C GLN A 1114 33.04 -24.29 61.67
N SER A 1115 33.70 -24.51 60.53
CA SER A 1115 33.07 -25.09 59.32
C SER A 1115 34.12 -25.73 58.40
N GLY A 1116 33.78 -26.86 57.77
CA GLY A 1116 34.63 -27.60 56.84
C GLY A 1116 33.89 -28.83 56.29
N PHE A 1117 34.30 -29.32 55.12
CA PHE A 1117 33.90 -30.65 54.64
C PHE A 1117 34.99 -31.64 55.01
N GLU A 1118 34.60 -32.81 55.50
CA GLU A 1118 35.52 -33.89 55.87
C GLU A 1118 35.49 -34.98 54.80
N GLU A 1119 36.66 -35.50 54.43
CA GLU A 1119 36.75 -36.71 53.61
C GLU A 1119 36.42 -37.90 54.51
N SER A 1120 35.55 -38.81 54.04
CA SER A 1120 35.19 -40.04 54.75
C SER A 1120 36.34 -41.03 54.83
#